data_AF-A0A4Q3CXC1-F1
#
_entry.id   AF-A0A4Q3CXC1-F1
#
_cell.length_a   1.000
_cell.length_b   1.000
_cell.length_c   1.000
_cell.angle_alpha   90.00
_cell.angle_beta   90.00
_cell.angle_gamma   90.00
#
_symmetry.space_group_name_H-M   'P 1'
#
loop_
_entity.id
_entity.type
_entity.pdbx_description
1 polymer ?
#
loop_
_entity_poly.entity_id
_entity_poly.type
_entity_poly.pdbx_seq_one_letter_code
_entity_poly.pdbx_strand_id
1 'polypeptide(L)'
;STGGAIEGWFECAIAGVLFEGGGDEPWVEFRTSAGRVGQAVPVRREDGLLTFHAVLDIDPRANGEGVEVTAHRMPDGAELERSPVTMVPPARQHAVPPVAWAVPSEIIKPLTLPIDSEIALFVTHSYTGKIKPHVLPYLRALKARGLGIFLIATVDRPVDLPAELIDLADAVMVRRNAGYDFGAWSHAIRFYPRLYGASTLYLLNDSVVPAADDGRLGAVVDRVRNSSADLIGLTESHEWRWHVQSYFLALKPRVLSSRWFHRFMGDLRLLTDKDQVIRAYEIRLGEMAEMGGHDVEILFPSATAINPTLFGWRQLVADGMPLVKLLLLRGEFDDADISGWRETLGQAGFDVPLIESLLAVAQEKGPIDDGGRLLARRMARETPGDLPLRVAFYGPWNYDNGLGHASRGLVAAIRRTGVQLNLHPIKKPFHIHKPLVPPVDIVDFEGRADIAVVHLNPDSWHLLTDEQRAEIAQARRRIGYWVWEMSHIPSAWWLNFGAVDRIWAPSQYCADLFAAQDGAPVDVIPHVVPIAEPRALDRAEALGRLGLAPDRRAILYVFDGASYLVRKNPAALVRAFSASGLGARGWSLILKTKHLHDRPEEASAFQALIDATEDVLLVDRSVTSDELGELVALADIYASPHCSEGFGLTIAEAMAAGKAVVATDFGGSRDFLDADSGWPVKWHKWRLDQDFGHYTEGGEWARIDEPALTATLIAAADAIDAGDDARRGAARARVAERLSYDAVAARVAASFAEACSGPSQEPRAHIPARLVAGLPVERVQLDPALRLIPLEPDCTLDEPLPEDLPTDRDHWILLAPHGALLSPLFERDWREAAAERPDVGIFYGDDFAAGEDRGSDQLRLKPAFDLTLLAAQDYIGAPLIVRASLFAELGLRDELGAAMLDDLLFRAHHAGVSIQRIPTVLLAYRGTRPRAEPAVRRAMLARQPQFAQY
;
A
#
# COMPACT_ATOMS: atom_id res chain seq x y z
N SER A 1 24.17 -15.49 42.83
CA SER A 1 24.08 -14.20 43.55
C SER A 1 25.09 -13.18 43.00
N THR A 2 25.32 -13.13 41.69
CA THR A 2 26.04 -12.04 41.03
C THR A 2 25.17 -11.57 39.88
N GLY A 3 24.58 -10.38 40.03
CA GLY A 3 23.71 -9.76 39.02
C GLY A 3 24.52 -8.75 38.23
N GLY A 4 24.60 -8.92 36.91
CA GLY A 4 25.18 -7.91 36.03
C GLY A 4 24.28 -6.67 35.94
N ALA A 5 24.88 -5.49 35.93
CA ALA A 5 24.17 -4.22 35.69
C ALA A 5 24.24 -3.86 34.20
N ILE A 6 23.10 -3.52 33.59
CA ILE A 6 23.00 -3.06 32.20
C ILE A 6 22.65 -1.56 32.22
N GLU A 7 23.58 -0.70 31.80
CA GLU A 7 23.35 0.74 31.62
C GLU A 7 23.01 1.03 30.14
N GLY A 8 21.79 1.50 29.87
CA GLY A 8 21.30 1.90 28.54
C GLY A 8 21.04 3.41 28.44
N TRP A 9 20.62 3.89 27.27
CA TRP A 9 20.38 5.32 26.95
C TRP A 9 19.18 5.98 27.65
N PHE A 10 18.54 5.30 28.61
CA PHE A 10 17.43 5.80 29.44
C PHE A 10 17.85 5.75 30.92
N GLU A 11 17.38 6.69 31.77
CA GLU A 11 17.76 6.86 33.18
C GLU A 11 17.37 5.70 34.14
N CYS A 12 17.07 4.49 33.63
CA CYS A 12 16.63 3.33 34.42
C CYS A 12 17.64 2.17 34.29
N ALA A 13 18.26 1.76 35.41
CA ALA A 13 19.14 0.60 35.46
C ALA A 13 18.31 -0.71 35.53
N ILE A 14 18.62 -1.67 34.64
CA ILE A 14 17.97 -2.97 34.56
C ILE A 14 19.00 -4.06 34.85
N ALA A 15 18.66 -5.01 35.73
CA ALA A 15 19.47 -6.18 36.06
C ALA A 15 18.76 -7.48 35.62
N GLY A 16 19.53 -8.42 35.05
CA GLY A 16 19.04 -9.75 34.66
C GLY A 16 19.53 -10.83 35.64
N VAL A 17 18.65 -11.72 36.08
CA VAL A 17 18.98 -12.89 36.91
C VAL A 17 18.69 -14.16 36.12
N LEU A 18 19.72 -14.95 35.83
CA LEU A 18 19.62 -16.25 35.17
C LEU A 18 19.33 -17.35 36.21
N PHE A 19 18.34 -18.19 35.91
CA PHE A 19 18.00 -19.36 36.72
C PHE A 19 18.32 -20.63 35.93
N GLU A 20 19.20 -21.47 36.48
CA GLU A 20 19.54 -22.79 35.95
C GLU A 20 18.90 -23.84 36.89
N GLY A 21 17.72 -24.36 36.53
CA GLY A 21 17.06 -25.43 37.29
C GLY A 21 17.65 -26.80 36.93
N GLY A 22 17.88 -27.68 37.91
CA GLY A 22 18.50 -28.99 37.73
C GLY A 22 17.64 -29.99 36.93
N GLY A 23 17.52 -29.75 35.62
CA GLY A 23 16.75 -30.57 34.67
C GLY A 23 16.04 -29.78 33.55
N ASP A 24 15.84 -28.47 33.72
CA ASP A 24 15.04 -27.62 32.82
C ASP A 24 15.88 -26.63 31.99
N GLU A 25 15.33 -26.17 30.86
CA GLU A 25 15.95 -25.10 30.04
C GLU A 25 16.15 -23.82 30.88
N PRO A 26 17.33 -23.18 30.79
CA PRO A 26 17.62 -21.97 31.57
C PRO A 26 16.69 -20.82 31.20
N TRP A 27 16.37 -19.91 32.12
CA TRP A 27 15.52 -18.72 31.86
C TRP A 27 16.02 -17.48 32.62
N VAL A 28 15.64 -16.27 32.18
CA VAL A 28 16.10 -15.00 32.75
C VAL A 28 14.93 -14.16 33.25
N GLU A 29 15.09 -13.56 34.44
CA GLU A 29 14.24 -12.49 34.97
C GLU A 29 14.93 -11.13 34.86
N PHE A 30 14.23 -10.12 34.35
CA PHE A 30 14.69 -8.73 34.29
C PHE A 30 14.02 -7.89 35.38
N ARG A 31 14.80 -7.10 36.13
CA ARG A 31 14.34 -6.26 37.26
C ARG A 31 14.93 -4.85 37.20
N THR A 32 14.17 -3.87 37.67
CA THR A 32 14.61 -2.50 37.99
C THR A 32 14.62 -2.29 39.51
N SER A 33 15.01 -1.10 39.97
CA SER A 33 14.84 -0.70 41.38
C SER A 33 13.37 -0.68 41.85
N ALA A 34 12.41 -0.61 40.92
CA ALA A 34 10.98 -0.56 41.21
C ALA A 34 10.30 -1.94 41.21
N GLY A 35 10.96 -2.99 40.71
CA GLY A 35 10.40 -4.33 40.65
C GLY A 35 10.80 -5.11 39.40
N ARG A 36 10.13 -6.24 39.14
CA ARG A 36 10.32 -7.04 37.93
C ARG A 36 9.74 -6.32 36.71
N VAL A 37 10.45 -6.35 35.58
CA VAL A 37 10.05 -5.66 34.34
C VAL A 37 9.98 -6.59 33.12
N GLY A 38 10.39 -7.86 33.21
CA GLY A 38 10.20 -8.80 32.11
C GLY A 38 10.88 -10.15 32.37
N GLN A 39 10.59 -11.14 31.53
CA GLN A 39 11.16 -12.50 31.61
C GLN A 39 11.36 -13.08 30.21
N ALA A 40 12.33 -13.99 30.01
CA ALA A 40 12.57 -14.66 28.72
C ALA A 40 13.23 -16.04 28.85
N VAL A 41 12.97 -16.90 27.86
CA VAL A 41 13.62 -18.22 27.66
C VAL A 41 14.55 -18.12 26.44
N PRO A 42 15.74 -18.76 26.45
CA PRO A 42 16.71 -18.64 25.39
C PRO A 42 16.37 -19.49 24.17
N VAL A 43 16.76 -18.99 23.00
CA VAL A 43 16.91 -19.76 21.78
C VAL A 43 18.37 -20.20 21.67
N ARG A 44 18.60 -21.50 21.50
CA ARG A 44 19.93 -22.06 21.27
C ARG A 44 20.26 -21.97 19.78
N ARG A 45 21.38 -21.32 19.44
CA ARG A 45 21.92 -21.25 18.07
C ARG A 45 22.73 -22.51 17.75
N GLU A 46 22.97 -22.75 16.46
CA GLU A 46 23.76 -23.91 15.97
C GLU A 46 25.20 -23.95 16.53
N ASP A 47 25.75 -22.79 16.92
CA ASP A 47 27.07 -22.64 17.54
C ASP A 47 27.08 -22.87 19.06
N GLY A 48 25.93 -23.22 19.65
CA GLY A 48 25.77 -23.46 21.09
C GLY A 48 25.50 -22.19 21.93
N LEU A 49 25.46 -21.00 21.33
CA LEU A 49 25.16 -19.74 22.02
C LEU A 49 23.68 -19.68 22.45
N LEU A 50 23.42 -19.21 23.67
CA LEU A 50 22.07 -18.93 24.16
C LEU A 50 21.72 -17.45 23.92
N THR A 51 20.65 -17.20 23.15
CA THR A 51 20.15 -15.84 22.88
C THR A 51 18.79 -15.66 23.54
N PHE A 52 18.63 -14.61 24.34
CA PHE A 52 17.40 -14.27 25.04
C PHE A 52 16.76 -13.06 24.39
N HIS A 53 15.46 -13.14 24.10
CA HIS A 53 14.65 -12.03 23.59
C HIS A 53 13.54 -11.74 24.60
N ALA A 54 13.50 -10.50 25.12
CA ALA A 54 12.49 -10.08 26.09
C ALA A 54 11.90 -8.73 25.68
N VAL A 55 10.62 -8.52 25.94
CA VAL A 55 10.01 -7.18 25.96
C VAL A 55 9.88 -6.76 27.41
N LEU A 56 10.44 -5.61 27.75
CA LEU A 56 10.47 -5.10 29.12
C LEU A 56 9.43 -4.01 29.33
N ASP A 57 8.68 -4.12 30.44
CA ASP A 57 7.77 -3.12 30.97
C ASP A 57 8.58 -2.03 31.70
N ILE A 58 9.09 -1.08 30.92
CA ILE A 58 9.77 0.11 31.43
C ILE A 58 9.03 1.35 30.94
N ASP A 59 8.56 2.20 31.85
CA ASP A 59 7.87 3.47 31.53
C ASP A 59 8.90 4.51 31.03
N PRO A 60 9.00 4.77 29.72
CA PRO A 60 9.90 5.77 29.19
C PRO A 60 9.11 7.06 29.02
N ARG A 61 8.54 7.59 30.11
CA ARG A 61 7.75 8.84 30.17
C ARG A 61 6.76 9.01 28.99
N ALA A 62 5.51 8.62 29.24
CA ALA A 62 4.26 9.11 28.63
C ALA A 62 3.63 8.38 27.43
N ASN A 63 4.19 7.29 26.87
CA ASN A 63 3.61 6.66 25.66
C ASN A 63 3.37 5.14 25.72
N GLY A 64 3.59 4.46 26.86
CA GLY A 64 3.08 3.10 27.09
C GLY A 64 3.66 1.93 26.25
N GLU A 65 4.73 2.12 25.48
CA GLU A 65 5.37 1.05 24.70
C GLU A 65 6.59 0.48 25.44
N GLY A 66 6.57 -0.82 25.76
CA GLY A 66 7.71 -1.54 26.34
C GLY A 66 8.90 -1.64 25.36
N VAL A 67 10.10 -1.94 25.87
CA VAL A 67 11.32 -2.00 25.04
C VAL A 67 11.76 -3.44 24.80
N GLU A 68 12.06 -3.78 23.54
CA GLU A 68 12.63 -5.08 23.19
C GLU A 68 14.14 -5.11 23.48
N VAL A 69 14.58 -6.12 24.21
CA VAL A 69 15.94 -6.33 24.69
C VAL A 69 16.45 -7.67 24.18
N THR A 70 17.57 -7.65 23.44
CA THR A 70 18.32 -8.86 23.06
C THR A 70 19.60 -8.98 23.88
N ALA A 71 19.78 -10.11 24.56
CA ALA A 71 20.98 -10.42 25.35
C ALA A 71 21.56 -11.80 24.96
N HIS A 72 22.89 -11.94 24.94
CA HIS A 72 23.60 -13.16 24.51
C HIS A 72 24.47 -13.71 25.64
N ARG A 73 24.44 -15.01 26.00
CA ARG A 73 25.40 -15.58 26.98
C ARG A 73 26.46 -16.45 26.29
N MET A 74 27.73 -16.30 26.70
CA MET A 74 28.83 -17.12 26.19
C MET A 74 28.73 -18.60 26.67
N PRO A 75 29.20 -19.58 25.88
CA PRO A 75 29.04 -21.01 26.18
C PRO A 75 29.71 -21.51 27.46
N ASP A 76 30.66 -20.76 28.02
CA ASP A 76 31.49 -21.14 29.18
C ASP A 76 30.96 -20.63 30.54
N GLY A 77 29.84 -19.91 30.53
CA GLY A 77 29.25 -19.36 31.75
C GLY A 77 29.85 -18.05 32.25
N ALA A 78 30.70 -17.38 31.46
CA ALA A 78 31.22 -16.05 31.79
C ALA A 78 30.10 -14.98 31.86
N GLU A 79 30.25 -14.01 32.78
CA GLU A 79 29.37 -12.83 32.91
C GLU A 79 29.45 -11.94 31.65
N LEU A 80 28.31 -11.37 31.26
CA LEU A 80 28.21 -10.38 30.20
C LEU A 80 28.68 -9.00 30.69
N GLU A 81 29.96 -8.86 31.02
CA GLU A 81 30.51 -7.51 31.15
C GLU A 81 30.61 -6.89 29.75
N ARG A 82 29.73 -5.91 29.50
CA ARG A 82 29.78 -4.98 28.35
C ARG A 82 29.44 -5.56 26.96
N SER A 83 28.59 -6.59 26.88
CA SER A 83 27.98 -6.94 25.58
C SER A 83 26.89 -5.94 25.19
N PRO A 84 26.84 -5.49 23.93
CA PRO A 84 25.83 -4.52 23.48
C PRO A 84 24.44 -5.19 23.50
N VAL A 85 23.65 -4.86 24.52
CA VAL A 85 22.21 -5.07 24.46
C VAL A 85 21.67 -4.15 23.37
N THR A 86 21.21 -4.75 22.27
CA THR A 86 20.52 -3.99 21.23
C THR A 86 19.09 -3.78 21.70
N MET A 87 18.82 -2.59 22.26
CA MET A 87 17.46 -2.13 22.51
C MET A 87 16.90 -1.65 21.17
N VAL A 88 15.92 -2.35 20.63
CA VAL A 88 15.20 -1.90 19.44
C VAL A 88 13.97 -1.16 19.94
N PRO A 89 13.94 0.18 19.97
CA PRO A 89 12.69 0.87 20.22
C PRO A 89 11.70 0.46 19.12
N PRO A 90 10.40 0.27 19.42
CA PRO A 90 9.39 0.19 18.37
C PRO A 90 9.62 1.37 17.43
N ALA A 91 9.80 1.07 16.15
CA ALA A 91 10.24 2.04 15.16
C ALA A 91 9.24 3.20 15.10
N ARG A 92 9.55 4.32 15.76
CA ARG A 92 8.89 5.59 15.49
C ARG A 92 9.84 6.48 14.73
N GLN A 93 9.62 6.52 13.42
CA GLN A 93 9.78 7.77 12.68
C GLN A 93 9.03 8.86 13.46
N HIS A 94 9.62 10.04 13.62
CA HIS A 94 8.87 11.22 14.05
C HIS A 94 7.61 11.30 13.19
N ALA A 95 6.43 11.11 13.79
CA ALA A 95 5.19 11.07 13.03
C ALA A 95 4.95 12.46 12.43
N VAL A 96 5.31 12.61 11.15
CA VAL A 96 4.69 13.61 10.29
C VAL A 96 3.19 13.37 10.42
N PRO A 97 2.38 14.38 10.81
CA PRO A 97 0.94 14.19 10.91
C PRO A 97 0.43 13.57 9.60
N PRO A 98 -0.49 12.59 9.65
CA PRO A 98 -0.90 11.89 8.45
C PRO A 98 -1.37 12.90 7.40
N VAL A 99 -1.06 12.63 6.15
CA VAL A 99 -1.74 13.19 4.98
C VAL A 99 -3.27 13.24 5.13
N ALA A 100 -3.88 14.33 4.66
CA ALA A 100 -5.30 14.62 4.85
C ALA A 100 -6.26 13.54 4.33
N TRP A 101 -5.83 12.80 3.30
CA TRP A 101 -6.61 11.74 2.66
C TRP A 101 -6.46 10.36 3.31
N ALA A 102 -5.66 10.20 4.39
CA ALA A 102 -5.50 8.91 5.08
C ALA A 102 -6.71 8.54 5.97
N VAL A 103 -7.75 9.36 5.94
CA VAL A 103 -8.93 9.23 6.78
C VAL A 103 -9.90 8.25 6.12
N PRO A 104 -10.50 7.31 6.86
CA PRO A 104 -11.52 6.43 6.29
C PRO A 104 -12.62 7.23 5.59
N SER A 105 -13.02 6.78 4.40
CA SER A 105 -14.11 7.36 3.61
C SER A 105 -14.91 6.29 2.87
N GLU A 106 -16.15 6.63 2.55
CA GLU A 106 -17.02 5.88 1.66
C GLU A 106 -17.58 6.79 0.57
N ILE A 107 -17.53 6.33 -0.67
CA ILE A 107 -18.21 6.99 -1.79
C ILE A 107 -19.64 6.44 -1.86
N ILE A 108 -20.61 7.31 -1.58
CA ILE A 108 -22.04 6.98 -1.64
C ILE A 108 -22.58 7.16 -3.05
N LYS A 109 -22.13 8.22 -3.74
CA LYS A 109 -22.46 8.53 -5.14
C LYS A 109 -21.19 9.04 -5.84
N PRO A 110 -20.68 8.37 -6.89
CA PRO A 110 -19.45 8.79 -7.56
C PRO A 110 -19.69 10.02 -8.45
N LEU A 111 -18.69 10.89 -8.58
CA LEU A 111 -18.73 12.01 -9.53
C LEU A 111 -18.71 11.51 -10.97
N THR A 112 -19.69 11.98 -11.76
CA THR A 112 -19.87 11.60 -13.17
C THR A 112 -19.92 12.81 -14.11
N LEU A 113 -19.77 14.03 -13.58
CA LEU A 113 -19.82 15.25 -14.37
C LEU A 113 -18.62 15.38 -15.34
N PRO A 114 -18.79 16.05 -16.49
CA PRO A 114 -17.70 16.39 -17.41
C PRO A 114 -16.56 17.16 -16.74
N ILE A 115 -15.33 16.98 -17.23
CA ILE A 115 -14.12 17.52 -16.61
C ILE A 115 -14.12 19.06 -16.52
N ASP A 116 -14.75 19.74 -17.48
CA ASP A 116 -14.83 21.19 -17.62
C ASP A 116 -16.05 21.83 -16.92
N SER A 117 -16.77 21.07 -16.10
CA SER A 117 -17.94 21.57 -15.36
C SER A 117 -17.55 22.61 -14.29
N GLU A 118 -18.49 23.47 -13.92
CA GLU A 118 -18.42 24.25 -12.67
C GLU A 118 -18.85 23.36 -11.51
N ILE A 119 -17.99 23.15 -10.51
CA ILE A 119 -18.24 22.17 -9.43
C ILE A 119 -18.07 22.82 -8.06
N ALA A 120 -19.05 22.62 -7.18
CA ALA A 120 -19.01 23.00 -5.78
C ALA A 120 -18.64 21.79 -4.90
N LEU A 121 -17.45 21.82 -4.31
CA LEU A 121 -17.02 20.93 -3.24
C LEU A 121 -17.56 21.46 -1.91
N PHE A 122 -18.69 20.91 -1.48
CA PHE A 122 -19.40 21.37 -0.30
C PHE A 122 -19.12 20.46 0.89
N VAL A 123 -18.50 21.00 1.94
CA VAL A 123 -18.22 20.28 3.17
C VAL A 123 -19.31 20.55 4.21
N THR A 124 -19.84 19.47 4.79
CA THR A 124 -20.73 19.57 5.95
C THR A 124 -20.25 18.65 7.07
N HIS A 125 -20.30 19.17 8.30
CA HIS A 125 -19.98 18.40 9.50
C HIS A 125 -21.26 17.95 10.21
N SER A 126 -21.37 16.63 10.39
CA SER A 126 -22.49 15.94 11.04
C SER A 126 -22.03 15.26 12.33
N TYR A 127 -22.05 16.00 13.42
CA TYR A 127 -21.71 15.48 14.76
C TYR A 127 -22.76 14.51 15.31
N THR A 128 -24.05 14.73 15.04
CA THR A 128 -25.18 13.95 15.60
C THR A 128 -25.61 12.78 14.70
N GLY A 129 -24.94 12.58 13.56
CA GLY A 129 -25.37 11.64 12.52
C GLY A 129 -26.50 12.18 11.63
N LYS A 130 -26.91 13.45 11.80
CA LYS A 130 -27.87 14.14 10.94
C LYS A 130 -27.22 15.33 10.24
N ILE A 131 -27.57 15.52 8.97
CA ILE A 131 -27.15 16.71 8.20
C ILE A 131 -27.86 17.97 8.73
N LYS A 132 -27.13 19.07 8.81
CA LYS A 132 -27.68 20.35 9.31
C LYS A 132 -28.79 20.86 8.39
N PRO A 133 -29.92 21.35 8.93
CA PRO A 133 -31.09 21.78 8.15
C PRO A 133 -30.83 22.78 7.02
N HIS A 134 -29.83 23.66 7.12
CA HIS A 134 -29.54 24.66 6.08
C HIS A 134 -28.74 24.13 4.90
N VAL A 135 -28.15 22.94 4.99
CA VAL A 135 -27.32 22.39 3.91
C VAL A 135 -28.16 22.18 2.65
N LEU A 136 -29.34 21.57 2.79
CA LEU A 136 -30.22 21.30 1.66
C LEU A 136 -30.64 22.55 0.89
N PRO A 137 -31.20 23.61 1.52
CA PRO A 137 -31.52 24.84 0.79
C PRO A 137 -30.29 25.51 0.17
N TYR A 138 -29.13 25.46 0.84
CA TYR A 138 -27.88 26.00 0.27
C TYR A 138 -27.48 25.26 -1.02
N LEU A 139 -27.50 23.93 -1.01
CA LEU A 139 -27.19 23.13 -2.19
C LEU A 139 -28.20 23.36 -3.31
N ARG A 140 -29.49 23.54 -3.00
CA ARG A 140 -30.53 23.85 -4.01
C ARG A 140 -30.24 25.18 -4.70
N ALA A 141 -29.88 26.21 -3.93
CA ALA A 141 -29.56 27.52 -4.45
C ALA A 141 -28.35 27.48 -5.41
N LEU A 142 -27.33 26.68 -5.10
CA LEU A 142 -26.17 26.46 -5.99
C LEU A 142 -26.57 25.67 -7.24
N LYS A 143 -27.33 24.57 -7.08
CA LYS A 143 -27.80 23.72 -8.19
C LYS A 143 -28.68 24.50 -9.16
N ALA A 144 -29.52 25.41 -8.66
CA ALA A 144 -30.36 26.30 -9.47
C ALA A 144 -29.55 27.24 -10.39
N ARG A 145 -28.26 27.45 -10.11
CA ARG A 145 -27.32 28.22 -10.94
C ARG A 145 -26.47 27.35 -11.88
N GLY A 146 -26.78 26.05 -11.95
CA GLY A 146 -26.11 25.10 -12.84
C GLY A 146 -24.80 24.53 -12.31
N LEU A 147 -24.46 24.75 -11.03
CA LEU A 147 -23.26 24.18 -10.44
C LEU A 147 -23.46 22.68 -10.19
N GLY A 148 -22.45 21.89 -10.55
CA GLY A 148 -22.31 20.52 -10.08
C GLY A 148 -22.05 20.49 -8.58
N ILE A 149 -22.67 19.57 -7.85
CA ILE A 149 -22.58 19.49 -6.40
C ILE A 149 -21.83 18.21 -6.01
N PHE A 150 -20.67 18.38 -5.40
CA PHE A 150 -19.97 17.30 -4.71
C PHE A 150 -20.04 17.55 -3.20
N LEU A 151 -20.94 16.81 -2.55
CA LEU A 151 -21.11 16.84 -1.10
C LEU A 151 -20.08 15.96 -0.39
N ILE A 152 -19.41 16.53 0.61
CA ILE A 152 -18.50 15.83 1.52
C ILE A 152 -19.06 15.92 2.94
N ALA A 153 -19.65 14.84 3.42
CA ALA A 153 -20.15 14.73 4.79
C ALA A 153 -19.04 14.21 5.71
N THR A 154 -18.54 15.06 6.60
CA THR A 154 -17.63 14.66 7.69
C THR A 154 -18.45 14.21 8.89
N VAL A 155 -18.18 13.03 9.43
CA VAL A 155 -19.04 12.39 10.44
C VAL A 155 -18.22 11.87 11.62
N ASP A 156 -18.81 11.98 12.81
CA ASP A 156 -18.27 11.42 14.06
C ASP A 156 -18.99 10.12 14.48
N ARG A 157 -20.06 9.75 13.76
CA ARG A 157 -20.90 8.57 14.00
C ARG A 157 -21.65 8.20 12.70
N PRO A 158 -22.37 7.05 12.64
CA PRO A 158 -23.26 6.73 11.52
C PRO A 158 -24.13 7.91 11.08
N VAL A 159 -24.21 8.16 9.78
CA VAL A 159 -24.95 9.29 9.21
C VAL A 159 -26.17 8.83 8.43
N ASP A 160 -27.29 9.49 8.71
CA ASP A 160 -28.50 9.39 7.89
C ASP A 160 -28.49 10.52 6.85
N LEU A 161 -28.36 10.12 5.58
CA LEU A 161 -28.40 11.04 4.45
C LEU A 161 -29.81 11.01 3.83
N PRO A 162 -30.55 12.13 3.87
CA PRO A 162 -31.86 12.20 3.23
C PRO A 162 -31.78 11.88 1.75
N ALA A 163 -32.72 11.09 1.21
CA ALA A 163 -32.75 10.71 -0.20
C ALA A 163 -32.72 11.95 -1.13
N GLU A 164 -33.48 12.98 -0.78
CA GLU A 164 -33.52 14.25 -1.52
C GLU A 164 -32.15 14.92 -1.65
N LEU A 165 -31.31 14.83 -0.62
CA LEU A 165 -29.97 15.42 -0.61
C LEU A 165 -28.99 14.59 -1.45
N ILE A 166 -29.15 13.26 -1.47
CA ILE A 166 -28.41 12.35 -2.35
C ILE A 166 -28.80 12.57 -3.82
N ASP A 167 -30.08 12.79 -4.10
CA ASP A 167 -30.60 13.03 -5.45
C ASP A 167 -30.12 14.37 -5.99
N LEU A 168 -30.11 15.40 -5.15
CA LEU A 168 -29.64 16.75 -5.50
C LEU A 168 -28.14 16.81 -5.80
N ALA A 169 -27.32 16.07 -5.06
CA ALA A 169 -25.87 16.05 -5.22
C ALA A 169 -25.45 15.19 -6.42
N ASP A 170 -24.46 15.63 -7.21
CA ASP A 170 -23.90 14.84 -8.33
C ASP A 170 -22.86 13.83 -7.84
N ALA A 171 -22.23 14.11 -6.70
CA ALA A 171 -21.32 13.21 -6.00
C ALA A 171 -21.48 13.35 -4.48
N VAL A 172 -21.30 12.24 -3.76
CA VAL A 172 -21.40 12.19 -2.29
C VAL A 172 -20.29 11.33 -1.71
N MET A 173 -19.47 11.93 -0.87
CA MET A 173 -18.45 11.27 -0.05
C MET A 173 -18.83 11.42 1.42
N VAL A 174 -18.82 10.31 2.16
CA VAL A 174 -18.88 10.30 3.62
C VAL A 174 -17.48 10.00 4.13
N ARG A 175 -16.94 10.79 5.06
CA ARG A 175 -15.62 10.56 5.64
C ARG A 175 -15.64 10.78 7.14
N ARG A 176 -14.70 10.16 7.85
CA ARG A 176 -14.48 10.49 9.27
C ARG A 176 -14.05 11.95 9.41
N ASN A 177 -14.51 12.59 10.47
CA ASN A 177 -14.16 13.97 10.77
C ASN A 177 -12.69 14.08 11.24
N ALA A 178 -11.81 14.59 10.36
CA ALA A 178 -10.43 14.92 10.68
C ALA A 178 -9.85 15.93 9.67
N GLY A 179 -8.99 16.84 10.15
CA GLY A 179 -8.28 17.82 9.30
C GLY A 179 -9.13 18.98 8.78
N TYR A 180 -10.30 19.25 9.38
CA TYR A 180 -11.22 20.34 9.00
C TYR A 180 -11.55 20.36 7.48
N ASP A 181 -12.02 21.50 6.97
CA ASP A 181 -12.52 21.64 5.60
C ASP A 181 -11.41 21.45 4.54
N PHE A 182 -10.22 22.01 4.77
CA PHE A 182 -9.06 21.79 3.89
C PHE A 182 -8.70 20.31 3.77
N GLY A 183 -8.78 19.56 4.87
CA GLY A 183 -8.56 18.13 4.83
C GLY A 183 -9.62 17.40 4.02
N ALA A 184 -10.89 17.84 4.11
CA ALA A 184 -12.00 17.28 3.34
C ALA A 184 -11.86 17.59 1.83
N TRP A 185 -11.57 18.82 1.45
CA TRP A 185 -11.35 19.21 0.04
C TRP A 185 -10.12 18.50 -0.55
N SER A 186 -9.00 18.44 0.19
CA SER A 186 -7.81 17.68 -0.21
C SER A 186 -8.15 16.23 -0.48
N HIS A 187 -8.90 15.62 0.43
CA HIS A 187 -9.31 14.23 0.31
C HIS A 187 -10.18 14.00 -0.94
N ALA A 188 -11.18 14.85 -1.17
CA ALA A 188 -12.00 14.78 -2.39
C ALA A 188 -11.17 15.00 -3.67
N ILE A 189 -10.28 15.99 -3.71
CA ILE A 189 -9.43 16.29 -4.87
C ILE A 189 -8.42 15.17 -5.13
N ARG A 190 -7.89 14.52 -4.08
CA ARG A 190 -7.00 13.35 -4.23
C ARG A 190 -7.73 12.17 -4.83
N PHE A 191 -8.94 11.89 -4.37
CA PHE A 191 -9.77 10.81 -4.91
C PHE A 191 -10.27 11.12 -6.31
N TYR A 192 -10.57 12.39 -6.59
CA TYR A 192 -11.10 12.88 -7.86
C TYR A 192 -10.14 13.88 -8.54
N PRO A 193 -8.96 13.47 -9.06
CA PRO A 193 -8.02 14.38 -9.73
C PRO A 193 -8.63 15.13 -10.93
N ARG A 194 -9.70 14.61 -11.53
CA ARG A 194 -10.46 15.30 -12.58
C ARG A 194 -10.97 16.69 -12.15
N LEU A 195 -11.13 16.94 -10.85
CA LEU A 195 -11.53 18.25 -10.31
C LEU A 195 -10.54 19.36 -10.63
N TYR A 196 -9.26 19.04 -10.90
CA TYR A 196 -8.28 20.03 -11.39
C TYR A 196 -8.59 20.55 -12.80
N GLY A 197 -9.46 19.89 -13.57
CA GLY A 197 -9.87 20.33 -14.89
C GLY A 197 -11.15 21.18 -14.93
N ALA A 198 -11.78 21.43 -13.78
CA ALA A 198 -13.02 22.19 -13.68
C ALA A 198 -12.88 23.61 -14.28
N SER A 199 -13.93 24.13 -14.91
CA SER A 199 -13.94 25.52 -15.41
C SER A 199 -13.99 26.53 -14.26
N THR A 200 -14.59 26.17 -13.13
CA THR A 200 -14.43 26.82 -11.82
C THR A 200 -14.71 25.81 -10.73
N LEU A 201 -13.82 25.72 -9.75
CA LEU A 201 -13.99 24.87 -8.57
C LEU A 201 -14.33 25.74 -7.36
N TYR A 202 -15.51 25.54 -6.78
CA TYR A 202 -15.95 26.25 -5.58
C TYR A 202 -15.64 25.40 -4.35
N LEU A 203 -14.89 25.92 -3.38
CA LEU A 203 -14.66 25.30 -2.08
C LEU A 203 -15.58 25.96 -1.06
N LEU A 204 -16.58 25.21 -0.60
CA LEU A 204 -17.68 25.71 0.23
C LEU A 204 -17.81 24.86 1.49
N ASN A 205 -18.25 25.47 2.60
CA ASN A 205 -18.57 24.75 3.83
C ASN A 205 -19.88 25.20 4.47
N ASP A 206 -20.31 24.47 5.51
CA ASP A 206 -21.58 24.69 6.21
C ASP A 206 -21.50 25.65 7.41
N SER A 207 -20.37 26.36 7.59
CA SER A 207 -20.19 27.30 8.73
C SER A 207 -21.04 28.58 8.62
N VAL A 208 -21.70 28.76 7.48
CA VAL A 208 -22.53 29.90 7.12
C VAL A 208 -23.92 29.45 6.68
N VAL A 209 -24.93 30.30 6.91
CA VAL A 209 -26.33 30.09 6.50
C VAL A 209 -26.65 31.03 5.34
N PRO A 210 -27.24 30.53 4.24
CA PRO A 210 -27.68 31.38 3.13
C PRO A 210 -28.98 32.13 3.44
N ALA A 211 -29.17 33.27 2.76
CA ALA A 211 -30.47 33.92 2.68
C ALA A 211 -31.52 32.97 2.08
N ALA A 212 -32.79 33.15 2.42
CA ALA A 212 -33.88 32.29 1.95
C ALA A 212 -34.17 32.47 0.44
N ASP A 213 -33.80 33.63 -0.10
CA ASP A 213 -33.88 33.93 -1.53
C ASP A 213 -32.59 33.53 -2.26
N ASP A 214 -32.70 32.51 -3.12
CA ASP A 214 -31.63 32.02 -4.00
C ASP A 214 -31.10 33.11 -4.97
N GLY A 215 -31.85 34.20 -5.17
CA GLY A 215 -31.44 35.34 -5.98
C GLY A 215 -30.14 36.00 -5.52
N ARG A 216 -29.94 36.17 -4.22
CA ARG A 216 -28.73 36.82 -3.68
C ARG A 216 -27.48 35.95 -3.83
N LEU A 217 -27.60 34.64 -3.57
CA LEU A 217 -26.50 33.72 -3.80
C LEU A 217 -26.19 33.60 -5.30
N GLY A 218 -27.23 33.60 -6.14
CA GLY A 218 -27.09 33.65 -7.59
C GLY A 218 -26.28 34.85 -8.07
N ALA A 219 -26.55 36.04 -7.53
CA ALA A 219 -25.79 37.25 -7.86
C ALA A 219 -24.30 37.12 -7.52
N VAL A 220 -23.96 36.43 -6.42
CA VAL A 220 -22.56 36.14 -6.07
C VAL A 220 -21.92 35.19 -7.07
N VAL A 221 -22.60 34.12 -7.48
CA VAL A 221 -22.11 33.20 -8.53
C VAL A 221 -21.89 33.94 -9.85
N ASP A 222 -22.81 34.82 -10.24
CA ASP A 222 -22.67 35.61 -11.46
C ASP A 222 -21.49 36.60 -11.37
N ARG A 223 -21.22 37.17 -10.19
CA ARG A 223 -20.01 37.98 -9.94
C ARG A 223 -18.73 37.15 -10.09
N VAL A 224 -18.69 35.93 -9.54
CA VAL A 224 -17.55 35.00 -9.71
C VAL A 224 -17.29 34.70 -11.19
N ARG A 225 -18.34 34.41 -11.96
CA ARG A 225 -18.24 34.16 -13.40
C ARG A 225 -17.68 35.35 -14.16
N ASN A 226 -18.14 36.56 -13.83
CA ASN A 226 -17.74 37.80 -14.50
C ASN A 226 -16.37 38.35 -14.07
N SER A 227 -15.84 37.93 -12.93
CA SER A 227 -14.51 38.31 -12.46
C SER A 227 -13.40 37.75 -13.37
N SER A 228 -12.33 38.50 -13.61
CA SER A 228 -11.13 37.99 -14.28
C SER A 228 -10.10 37.38 -13.31
N ALA A 229 -10.33 37.46 -12.00
CA ALA A 229 -9.40 36.94 -11.00
C ALA A 229 -9.32 35.42 -11.01
N ASP A 230 -8.17 34.90 -10.62
CA ASP A 230 -7.87 33.46 -10.64
C ASP A 230 -8.31 32.75 -9.35
N LEU A 231 -8.27 33.47 -8.22
CA LEU A 231 -8.77 33.05 -6.91
C LEU A 231 -9.73 34.11 -6.37
N ILE A 232 -10.95 33.71 -6.03
CA ILE A 232 -11.99 34.64 -5.56
C ILE A 232 -12.49 34.17 -4.19
N GLY A 233 -12.53 35.10 -3.23
CA GLY A 233 -13.15 34.89 -1.92
C GLY A 233 -14.29 35.88 -1.69
N LEU A 234 -15.17 35.57 -0.74
CA LEU A 234 -16.21 36.53 -0.36
C LEU A 234 -15.69 37.62 0.56
N THR A 235 -14.88 37.26 1.55
CA THR A 235 -14.35 38.20 2.53
C THR A 235 -12.88 37.88 2.82
N GLU A 236 -12.20 38.87 3.38
CA GLU A 236 -10.84 38.78 3.89
C GLU A 236 -10.80 39.01 5.40
N SER A 237 -9.69 38.65 6.04
CA SER A 237 -9.43 39.01 7.43
C SER A 237 -7.99 39.48 7.61
N HIS A 238 -7.81 40.46 8.49
CA HIS A 238 -6.52 41.02 8.88
C HIS A 238 -6.13 40.66 10.32
N GLU A 239 -6.93 39.82 11.00
CA GLU A 239 -6.80 39.50 12.42
C GLU A 239 -5.41 38.95 12.81
N TRP A 240 -4.80 38.17 11.91
CA TRP A 240 -3.44 37.64 12.07
C TRP A 240 -2.48 38.26 11.05
N ARG A 241 -2.82 38.05 9.78
CA ARG A 241 -2.25 38.66 8.57
C ARG A 241 -3.39 38.70 7.54
N TRP A 242 -3.21 39.47 6.47
CA TRP A 242 -4.16 39.43 5.36
C TRP A 242 -4.31 38.00 4.84
N HIS A 243 -5.55 37.51 4.77
CA HIS A 243 -5.89 36.22 4.18
C HIS A 243 -7.34 36.19 3.70
N VAL A 244 -7.59 35.36 2.69
CA VAL A 244 -8.93 35.08 2.15
C VAL A 244 -9.61 34.06 3.07
N GLN A 245 -10.83 34.34 3.53
CA GLN A 245 -11.55 33.42 4.41
C GLN A 245 -12.09 32.21 3.61
N SER A 246 -11.90 31.00 4.16
CA SER A 246 -12.06 29.75 3.39
C SER A 246 -13.49 29.22 3.23
N TYR A 247 -14.51 29.84 3.85
CA TYR A 247 -15.88 29.31 3.82
C TYR A 247 -16.58 29.44 2.46
N PHE A 248 -16.03 30.26 1.57
CA PHE A 248 -16.42 30.36 0.17
C PHE A 248 -15.22 30.83 -0.64
N LEU A 249 -14.65 29.91 -1.43
CA LEU A 249 -13.59 30.20 -2.39
C LEU A 249 -14.01 29.71 -3.77
N ALA A 250 -13.63 30.43 -4.82
CA ALA A 250 -13.76 29.97 -6.20
C ALA A 250 -12.39 30.03 -6.88
N LEU A 251 -11.96 28.88 -7.44
CA LEU A 251 -10.67 28.72 -8.11
C LEU A 251 -10.88 28.49 -9.60
N LYS A 252 -10.19 29.29 -10.43
CA LYS A 252 -10.26 29.22 -11.89
C LYS A 252 -9.12 28.38 -12.49
N PRO A 253 -9.18 28.04 -13.80
CA PRO A 253 -8.27 27.07 -14.42
C PRO A 253 -6.78 27.40 -14.27
N ARG A 254 -6.40 28.69 -14.19
CA ARG A 254 -4.99 29.08 -13.98
C ARG A 254 -4.44 28.64 -12.63
N VAL A 255 -5.23 28.70 -11.56
CA VAL A 255 -4.83 28.16 -10.24
C VAL A 255 -4.93 26.64 -10.24
N LEU A 256 -6.02 26.07 -10.78
CA LEU A 256 -6.25 24.62 -10.80
C LEU A 256 -5.20 23.85 -11.63
N SER A 257 -4.62 24.47 -12.66
CA SER A 257 -3.55 23.88 -13.48
C SER A 257 -2.14 24.14 -12.92
N SER A 258 -2.02 24.93 -11.85
CA SER A 258 -0.72 25.32 -11.29
C SER A 258 -0.08 24.20 -10.47
N ARG A 259 1.24 24.02 -10.64
CA ARG A 259 2.02 23.04 -9.88
C ARG A 259 2.01 23.32 -8.38
N TRP A 260 2.00 24.60 -7.99
CA TRP A 260 2.02 24.97 -6.58
C TRP A 260 0.72 24.56 -5.89
N PHE A 261 -0.43 24.68 -6.57
CA PHE A 261 -1.72 24.29 -6.01
C PHE A 261 -1.86 22.78 -5.88
N HIS A 262 -1.41 22.02 -6.89
CA HIS A 262 -1.37 20.55 -6.83
C HIS A 262 -0.53 20.06 -5.66
N ARG A 263 0.64 20.68 -5.46
CA ARG A 263 1.51 20.37 -4.32
C ARG A 263 0.90 20.79 -3.00
N PHE A 264 0.32 21.99 -2.92
CA PHE A 264 -0.36 22.48 -1.73
C PHE A 264 -1.44 21.48 -1.29
N MET A 265 -2.34 21.10 -2.20
CA MET A 265 -3.41 20.15 -1.92
C MET A 265 -2.90 18.73 -1.57
N GLY A 266 -1.81 18.27 -2.23
CA GLY A 266 -1.21 16.95 -1.98
C GLY A 266 -0.40 16.86 -0.69
N ASP A 267 0.14 17.98 -0.20
CA ASP A 267 0.95 18.06 1.01
C ASP A 267 0.11 18.37 2.28
N LEU A 268 -1.19 18.61 2.15
CA LEU A 268 -2.08 18.88 3.29
C LEU A 268 -2.03 17.74 4.32
N ARG A 269 -1.93 18.12 5.60
CA ARG A 269 -1.79 17.22 6.73
C ARG A 269 -2.99 17.33 7.66
N LEU A 270 -3.26 16.29 8.44
CA LEU A 270 -4.32 16.29 9.43
C LEU A 270 -3.89 17.13 10.65
N LEU A 271 -4.29 18.39 10.65
CA LEU A 271 -4.17 19.27 11.81
C LEU A 271 -5.43 19.18 12.67
N THR A 272 -5.25 19.16 13.98
CA THR A 272 -6.35 19.06 14.97
C THR A 272 -6.73 20.42 15.55
N ASP A 273 -5.87 21.43 15.39
CA ASP A 273 -6.07 22.79 15.90
C ASP A 273 -6.49 23.77 14.80
N LYS A 274 -7.53 24.57 15.08
CA LYS A 274 -8.10 25.52 14.13
C LYS A 274 -7.15 26.67 13.80
N ASP A 275 -6.39 27.16 14.77
CA ASP A 275 -5.46 28.27 14.53
C ASP A 275 -4.27 27.81 13.69
N GLN A 276 -3.83 26.55 13.85
CA GLN A 276 -2.86 25.93 12.96
C GLN A 276 -3.40 25.79 11.53
N VAL A 277 -4.68 25.46 11.34
CA VAL A 277 -5.31 25.43 10.00
C VAL A 277 -5.27 26.81 9.35
N ILE A 278 -5.64 27.87 10.06
CA ILE A 278 -5.60 29.24 9.53
C ILE A 278 -4.17 29.62 9.13
N ARG A 279 -3.19 29.39 10.02
CA ARG A 279 -1.78 29.74 9.76
C ARG A 279 -1.15 28.92 8.64
N ALA A 280 -1.40 27.61 8.62
CA ALA A 280 -0.77 26.71 7.67
C ALA A 280 -1.44 26.72 6.29
N TYR A 281 -2.75 26.99 6.23
CA TYR A 281 -3.55 26.82 5.01
C TYR A 281 -4.19 28.12 4.53
N GLU A 282 -5.02 28.82 5.33
CA GLU A 282 -5.73 30.03 4.86
C GLU A 282 -4.79 31.17 4.50
N ILE A 283 -3.87 31.53 5.40
CA ILE A 283 -2.87 32.58 5.14
C ILE A 283 -1.99 32.19 3.96
N ARG A 284 -1.55 30.92 3.95
CA ARG A 284 -0.63 30.42 2.94
C ARG A 284 -1.24 30.34 1.54
N LEU A 285 -2.53 30.04 1.42
CA LEU A 285 -3.20 29.90 0.11
C LEU A 285 -3.20 31.23 -0.65
N GLY A 286 -3.56 32.34 0.02
CA GLY A 286 -3.53 33.68 -0.57
C GLY A 286 -2.12 34.10 -0.95
N GLU A 287 -1.16 33.97 -0.03
CA GLU A 287 0.25 34.30 -0.29
C GLU A 287 0.82 33.49 -1.47
N MET A 288 0.54 32.18 -1.55
CA MET A 288 1.03 31.32 -2.63
C MET A 288 0.39 31.65 -3.98
N ALA A 289 -0.88 32.08 -4.00
CA ALA A 289 -1.53 32.54 -5.22
C ALA A 289 -0.85 33.80 -5.77
N GLU A 290 -0.64 34.81 -4.92
CA GLU A 290 0.03 36.06 -5.32
C GLU A 290 1.49 35.80 -5.75
N MET A 291 2.24 35.01 -4.99
CA MET A 291 3.62 34.60 -5.35
C MET A 291 3.68 33.79 -6.66
N GLY A 292 2.61 33.06 -6.97
CA GLY A 292 2.43 32.32 -8.22
C GLY A 292 2.05 33.20 -9.41
N GLY A 293 1.85 34.51 -9.22
CA GLY A 293 1.42 35.44 -10.26
C GLY A 293 -0.06 35.31 -10.62
N HIS A 294 -0.90 34.91 -9.66
CA HIS A 294 -2.34 34.79 -9.79
C HIS A 294 -3.06 35.96 -9.13
N ASP A 295 -4.10 36.46 -9.79
CA ASP A 295 -4.91 37.57 -9.28
C ASP A 295 -5.92 37.06 -8.25
N VAL A 296 -6.04 37.78 -7.13
CA VAL A 296 -6.99 37.48 -6.04
C VAL A 296 -8.05 38.59 -5.95
N GLU A 297 -9.33 38.23 -5.90
CA GLU A 297 -10.44 39.19 -5.71
C GLU A 297 -11.27 38.86 -4.46
N ILE A 298 -11.63 39.90 -3.70
CA ILE A 298 -12.54 39.82 -2.55
C ILE A 298 -13.85 40.51 -2.92
N LEU A 299 -14.96 39.77 -2.90
CA LEU A 299 -16.26 40.30 -3.36
C LEU A 299 -16.92 41.26 -2.34
N PHE A 300 -16.62 41.13 -1.06
CA PHE A 300 -17.09 42.00 0.02
C PHE A 300 -15.89 42.39 0.89
N PRO A 301 -15.02 43.31 0.39
CA PRO A 301 -13.84 43.75 1.13
C PRO A 301 -14.26 44.50 2.40
N SER A 302 -13.46 44.38 3.46
CA SER A 302 -13.73 45.07 4.73
C SER A 302 -12.59 46.00 5.10
N ALA A 303 -12.94 47.19 5.59
CA ALA A 303 -11.98 48.13 6.17
C ALA A 303 -11.60 47.79 7.63
N THR A 304 -12.17 46.73 8.22
CA THR A 304 -11.93 46.35 9.62
C THR A 304 -10.66 45.51 9.78
N ALA A 305 -9.81 45.85 10.75
CA ALA A 305 -8.60 45.09 11.07
C ALA A 305 -8.86 43.71 11.75
N ILE A 306 -10.13 43.41 12.04
CA ILE A 306 -10.60 42.18 12.70
C ILE A 306 -11.58 41.43 11.78
N ASN A 307 -11.89 40.18 12.12
CA ASN A 307 -12.75 39.30 11.32
C ASN A 307 -14.13 39.93 11.00
N PRO A 308 -14.38 40.34 9.73
CA PRO A 308 -15.56 41.13 9.39
C PRO A 308 -16.86 40.34 9.50
N THR A 309 -16.80 39.01 9.37
CA THR A 309 -17.99 38.14 9.51
C THR A 309 -18.51 38.04 10.95
N LEU A 310 -17.71 38.45 11.94
CA LEU A 310 -18.10 38.50 13.35
C LEU A 310 -18.40 39.94 13.79
N PHE A 311 -17.49 40.88 13.48
CA PHE A 311 -17.55 42.23 14.03
C PHE A 311 -18.12 43.28 13.06
N GLY A 312 -18.14 43.00 11.75
CA GLY A 312 -18.67 43.86 10.68
C GLY A 312 -19.93 43.32 10.01
N TRP A 313 -20.59 42.32 10.62
CA TRP A 313 -21.62 41.52 9.95
C TRP A 313 -22.83 42.32 9.45
N ARG A 314 -23.25 43.37 10.17
CA ARG A 314 -24.38 44.23 9.75
C ARG A 314 -24.08 44.95 8.44
N GLN A 315 -22.86 45.45 8.29
CA GLN A 315 -22.44 46.14 7.07
C GLN A 315 -22.39 45.15 5.90
N LEU A 316 -21.82 43.96 6.11
CA LEU A 316 -21.81 42.90 5.09
C LEU A 316 -23.23 42.55 4.61
N VAL A 317 -24.18 42.39 5.55
CA VAL A 317 -25.58 42.12 5.23
C VAL A 317 -26.22 43.28 4.47
N ALA A 318 -25.94 44.53 4.85
CA ALA A 318 -26.41 45.73 4.16
C ALA A 318 -25.84 45.85 2.73
N ASP A 319 -24.58 45.44 2.54
CA ASP A 319 -23.88 45.41 1.26
C ASP A 319 -24.37 44.27 0.34
N GLY A 320 -25.31 43.44 0.83
CA GLY A 320 -25.95 42.38 0.06
C GLY A 320 -25.27 41.02 0.18
N MET A 321 -24.41 40.80 1.19
CA MET A 321 -23.81 39.49 1.46
C MET A 321 -24.92 38.43 1.68
N PRO A 322 -24.94 37.33 0.91
CA PRO A 322 -26.01 36.34 0.99
C PRO A 322 -25.82 35.31 2.10
N LEU A 323 -24.77 35.43 2.92
CA LEU A 323 -24.38 34.43 3.91
C LEU A 323 -24.15 35.09 5.28
N VAL A 324 -24.60 34.42 6.34
CA VAL A 324 -24.33 34.81 7.74
C VAL A 324 -23.62 33.69 8.48
N LYS A 325 -22.61 34.00 9.29
CA LYS A 325 -21.81 32.99 9.99
C LYS A 325 -22.55 32.47 11.22
N LEU A 326 -22.69 31.15 11.38
CA LEU A 326 -23.38 30.57 12.54
C LEU A 326 -22.68 30.89 13.86
N LEU A 327 -21.35 30.93 13.85
CA LEU A 327 -20.52 31.19 15.03
C LEU A 327 -20.82 32.57 15.66
N LEU A 328 -21.13 33.58 14.85
CA LEU A 328 -21.56 34.91 15.33
C LEU A 328 -22.80 34.80 16.23
N LEU A 329 -23.79 34.02 15.81
CA LEU A 329 -25.11 33.98 16.42
C LEU A 329 -25.17 33.09 17.67
N ARG A 330 -24.08 32.41 18.03
CA ARG A 330 -23.97 31.62 19.26
C ARG A 330 -23.81 32.47 20.52
N GLY A 331 -23.45 33.75 20.38
CA GLY A 331 -23.24 34.64 21.53
C GLY A 331 -22.02 34.31 22.37
N GLU A 332 -21.03 33.61 21.79
CA GLU A 332 -19.77 33.21 22.45
C GLU A 332 -18.69 34.30 22.42
N PHE A 333 -18.96 35.44 21.77
CA PHE A 333 -18.01 36.56 21.60
C PHE A 333 -18.58 37.81 22.26
N ASP A 334 -18.05 38.17 23.43
CA ASP A 334 -18.53 39.31 24.23
C ASP A 334 -18.48 40.65 23.48
N ASP A 335 -17.50 40.81 22.58
CA ASP A 335 -17.27 42.04 21.81
C ASP A 335 -18.12 42.13 20.52
N ALA A 336 -18.85 41.07 20.15
CA ALA A 336 -19.70 41.06 18.96
C ALA A 336 -21.13 41.52 19.30
N ASP A 337 -21.53 42.70 18.82
CA ASP A 337 -22.91 43.16 18.97
C ASP A 337 -23.85 42.32 18.09
N ILE A 338 -24.64 41.46 18.72
CA ILE A 338 -25.71 40.65 18.09
C ILE A 338 -27.12 41.14 18.46
N SER A 339 -27.26 42.32 19.07
CA SER A 339 -28.57 42.88 19.41
C SER A 339 -29.45 43.06 18.17
N GLY A 340 -30.73 42.69 18.26
CA GLY A 340 -31.67 42.84 17.15
C GLY A 340 -31.36 41.99 15.90
N TRP A 341 -30.52 40.95 16.01
CA TRP A 341 -30.09 40.16 14.84
C TRP A 341 -31.26 39.54 14.07
N ARG A 342 -32.31 39.09 14.76
CA ARG A 342 -33.52 38.49 14.15
C ARG A 342 -34.21 39.45 13.19
N GLU A 343 -34.39 40.69 13.61
CA GLU A 343 -35.03 41.71 12.80
C GLU A 343 -34.13 42.09 11.61
N THR A 344 -32.83 42.27 11.85
CA THR A 344 -31.85 42.61 10.81
C THR A 344 -31.78 41.55 9.72
N LEU A 345 -31.61 40.28 10.11
CA LEU A 345 -31.52 39.17 9.16
C LEU A 345 -32.87 38.89 8.47
N GLY A 346 -34.00 39.02 9.19
CA GLY A 346 -35.33 38.89 8.62
C GLY A 346 -35.60 39.95 7.55
N GLN A 347 -35.26 41.23 7.80
CA GLN A 347 -35.36 42.31 6.81
C GLN A 347 -34.42 42.09 5.61
N ALA A 348 -33.29 41.44 5.83
CA ALA A 348 -32.36 41.05 4.76
C ALA A 348 -32.74 39.75 4.03
N GLY A 349 -33.88 39.13 4.34
CA GLY A 349 -34.40 37.96 3.63
C GLY A 349 -33.80 36.62 4.07
N PHE A 350 -33.24 36.52 5.28
CA PHE A 350 -32.82 35.25 5.86
C PHE A 350 -33.99 34.54 6.56
N ASP A 351 -33.97 33.21 6.56
CA ASP A 351 -34.94 32.38 7.28
C ASP A 351 -34.57 32.33 8.77
N VAL A 352 -35.18 33.24 9.56
CA VAL A 352 -34.94 33.34 11.00
C VAL A 352 -35.33 32.05 11.75
N PRO A 353 -36.50 31.42 11.50
CA PRO A 353 -36.83 30.11 12.09
C PRO A 353 -35.77 29.02 11.83
N LEU A 354 -35.24 28.92 10.61
CA LEU A 354 -34.18 27.98 10.28
C LEU A 354 -32.91 28.25 11.09
N ILE A 355 -32.50 29.52 11.20
CA ILE A 355 -31.33 29.91 11.99
C ILE A 355 -31.51 29.56 13.48
N GLU A 356 -32.68 29.82 14.05
CA GLU A 356 -32.97 29.45 15.44
C GLU A 356 -32.92 27.93 15.67
N SER A 357 -33.42 27.14 14.72
CA SER A 357 -33.31 25.68 14.75
C SER A 357 -31.85 25.22 14.75
N LEU A 358 -30.98 25.84 13.95
CA LEU A 358 -29.55 25.51 13.91
C LEU A 358 -28.83 25.82 15.23
N LEU A 359 -29.19 26.94 15.87
CA LEU A 359 -28.64 27.31 17.17
C LEU A 359 -29.05 26.30 18.26
N ALA A 360 -30.26 25.76 18.18
CA ALA A 360 -30.71 24.70 19.09
C ALA A 360 -29.96 23.37 18.86
N VAL A 361 -29.81 22.93 17.61
CA VAL A 361 -29.10 21.68 17.25
C VAL A 361 -27.62 21.75 17.63
N ALA A 362 -27.00 22.93 17.56
CA ALA A 362 -25.59 23.12 17.94
C ALA A 362 -25.29 22.83 19.43
N GLN A 363 -26.32 22.74 20.28
CA GLN A 363 -26.19 22.45 21.71
C GLN A 363 -26.28 20.95 22.05
N GLU A 364 -26.66 20.09 21.10
CA GLU A 364 -26.77 18.64 21.33
C GLU A 364 -25.39 18.00 21.53
N LYS A 365 -25.19 17.30 22.67
CA LYS A 365 -24.00 16.48 22.97
C LYS A 365 -24.40 15.01 23.01
N GLY A 366 -23.57 14.12 22.44
CA GLY A 366 -23.81 12.68 22.49
C GLY A 366 -22.51 11.88 22.37
N PRO A 367 -22.45 10.63 22.88
CA PRO A 367 -21.24 9.81 22.86
C PRO A 367 -20.70 9.64 21.43
N ILE A 368 -19.38 9.70 21.28
CA ILE A 368 -18.70 9.47 19.99
C ILE A 368 -18.62 7.95 19.81
N ASP A 369 -19.15 7.44 18.70
CA ASP A 369 -19.04 6.03 18.33
C ASP A 369 -17.72 5.81 17.58
N ASP A 370 -16.77 5.12 18.21
CA ASP A 370 -15.45 4.83 17.67
C ASP A 370 -15.40 3.51 16.87
N GLY A 371 -16.56 2.86 16.66
CA GLY A 371 -16.78 1.51 16.08
C GLY A 371 -16.34 1.28 14.62
N GLY A 372 -15.43 2.10 14.09
CA GLY A 372 -14.59 1.76 12.93
C GLY A 372 -15.24 1.83 11.54
N ARG A 373 -16.58 1.70 11.41
CA ARG A 373 -17.28 1.73 10.12
C ARG A 373 -18.10 3.00 9.94
N LEU A 374 -17.90 3.66 8.79
CA LEU A 374 -18.76 4.75 8.33
C LEU A 374 -20.07 4.15 7.82
N LEU A 375 -21.07 4.02 8.69
CA LEU A 375 -22.39 3.53 8.28
C LEU A 375 -23.15 4.67 7.60
N ALA A 376 -23.34 4.55 6.29
CA ALA A 376 -24.20 5.41 5.48
C ALA A 376 -24.94 4.54 4.45
N ARG A 377 -26.19 4.88 4.13
CA ARG A 377 -26.97 4.16 3.13
C ARG A 377 -26.33 4.36 1.75
N ARG A 378 -25.64 3.33 1.25
CA ARG A 378 -25.13 3.32 -0.12
C ARG A 378 -26.29 3.27 -1.10
N MET A 379 -26.20 4.04 -2.19
CA MET A 379 -27.09 3.80 -3.32
C MET A 379 -26.78 2.41 -3.88
N ALA A 380 -27.82 1.63 -4.17
CA ALA A 380 -27.64 0.49 -5.06
C ALA A 380 -27.03 1.07 -6.33
N ARG A 381 -25.82 0.63 -6.70
CA ARG A 381 -25.31 0.88 -8.03
C ARG A 381 -26.39 0.33 -8.96
N GLU A 382 -27.05 1.19 -9.74
CA GLU A 382 -27.56 0.73 -11.02
C GLU A 382 -26.37 0.02 -11.65
N THR A 383 -26.50 -1.26 -11.99
CA THR A 383 -25.48 -1.96 -12.77
C THR A 383 -25.41 -1.19 -14.08
N PRO A 384 -24.44 -0.28 -14.28
CA PRO A 384 -24.45 0.47 -15.51
C PRO A 384 -24.00 -0.56 -16.54
N GLY A 385 -24.76 -0.70 -17.63
CA GLY A 385 -24.39 -1.63 -18.70
C GLY A 385 -22.91 -1.45 -19.10
N ASP A 386 -22.23 -2.57 -19.41
CA ASP A 386 -20.82 -2.66 -19.87
C ASP A 386 -19.93 -1.47 -19.48
N LEU A 387 -19.77 -1.21 -18.17
CA LEU A 387 -18.69 -0.32 -17.76
C LEU A 387 -17.36 -1.00 -18.08
N PRO A 388 -16.44 -0.32 -18.79
CA PRO A 388 -15.12 -0.86 -19.07
C PRO A 388 -14.39 -1.20 -17.77
N LEU A 389 -13.75 -2.36 -17.74
CA LEU A 389 -12.98 -2.88 -16.61
C LEU A 389 -11.99 -1.82 -16.10
N ARG A 390 -11.83 -1.68 -14.79
CA ARG A 390 -10.93 -0.71 -14.18
C ARG A 390 -9.60 -1.38 -13.82
N VAL A 391 -8.53 -0.99 -14.51
CA VAL A 391 -7.20 -1.60 -14.35
C VAL A 391 -6.19 -0.58 -13.82
N ALA A 392 -5.54 -0.87 -12.70
CA ALA A 392 -4.41 -0.08 -12.21
C ALA A 392 -3.09 -0.78 -12.56
N PHE A 393 -2.19 -0.09 -13.25
CA PHE A 393 -0.90 -0.61 -13.66
C PHE A 393 0.24 0.06 -12.88
N TYR A 394 1.07 -0.75 -12.23
CA TYR A 394 2.24 -0.32 -11.46
C TYR A 394 3.49 -0.86 -12.13
N GLY A 395 4.38 0.01 -12.59
CA GLY A 395 5.60 -0.46 -13.26
C GLY A 395 6.56 0.65 -13.66
N PRO A 396 7.79 0.30 -14.07
CA PRO A 396 8.86 1.26 -14.35
C PRO A 396 8.75 1.89 -15.75
N TRP A 397 7.54 2.16 -16.23
CA TRP A 397 7.31 2.76 -17.56
C TRP A 397 7.96 4.14 -17.71
N ASN A 398 8.29 4.80 -16.60
CA ASN A 398 9.01 6.07 -16.51
C ASN A 398 10.56 5.95 -16.60
N TYR A 399 11.12 4.75 -16.76
CA TYR A 399 12.59 4.53 -16.81
C TYR A 399 13.11 4.16 -18.21
N ASP A 400 14.37 4.53 -18.46
CA ASP A 400 15.11 4.22 -19.69
C ASP A 400 15.91 2.90 -19.59
N ASN A 401 15.19 1.79 -19.48
CA ASN A 401 15.76 0.44 -19.45
C ASN A 401 14.80 -0.58 -20.11
N GLY A 402 15.23 -1.84 -20.20
CA GLY A 402 14.45 -2.91 -20.84
C GLY A 402 13.08 -3.13 -20.20
N LEU A 403 13.00 -3.11 -18.86
CA LEU A 403 11.73 -3.29 -18.14
C LEU A 403 10.78 -2.10 -18.35
N GLY A 404 11.31 -0.88 -18.44
CA GLY A 404 10.55 0.31 -18.79
C GLY A 404 10.05 0.29 -20.24
N HIS A 405 10.88 -0.19 -21.18
CA HIS A 405 10.48 -0.40 -22.58
C HIS A 405 9.33 -1.42 -22.66
N ALA A 406 9.50 -2.58 -22.03
CA ALA A 406 8.46 -3.60 -21.94
C ALA A 406 7.16 -3.08 -21.28
N SER A 407 7.28 -2.28 -20.21
CA SER A 407 6.13 -1.66 -19.54
C SER A 407 5.33 -0.75 -20.47
N ARG A 408 6.01 0.10 -21.27
CA ARG A 408 5.34 0.99 -22.22
C ARG A 408 4.63 0.21 -23.32
N GLY A 409 5.25 -0.85 -23.83
CA GLY A 409 4.63 -1.77 -24.79
C GLY A 409 3.36 -2.41 -24.23
N LEU A 410 3.44 -2.95 -23.01
CA LEU A 410 2.31 -3.57 -22.35
C LEU A 410 1.18 -2.58 -22.03
N VAL A 411 1.49 -1.37 -21.57
CA VAL A 411 0.50 -0.30 -21.35
C VAL A 411 -0.27 -0.01 -22.64
N ALA A 412 0.41 0.05 -23.78
CA ALA A 412 -0.25 0.23 -25.08
C ALA A 412 -1.14 -0.96 -25.46
N ALA A 413 -0.72 -2.20 -25.17
CA ALA A 413 -1.57 -3.39 -25.37
C ALA A 413 -2.80 -3.38 -24.44
N ILE A 414 -2.64 -3.03 -23.16
CA ILE A 414 -3.74 -2.91 -22.19
C ILE A 414 -4.74 -1.85 -22.67
N ARG A 415 -4.30 -0.69 -23.16
CA ARG A 415 -5.22 0.33 -23.70
C ARG A 415 -6.09 -0.16 -24.85
N ARG A 416 -5.61 -1.12 -25.65
CA ARG A 416 -6.37 -1.70 -26.77
C ARG A 416 -7.47 -2.68 -26.33
N THR A 417 -7.48 -3.11 -25.07
CA THR A 417 -8.55 -3.98 -24.55
C THR A 417 -9.81 -3.21 -24.14
N GLY A 418 -9.79 -1.87 -24.21
CA GLY A 418 -10.94 -1.02 -23.93
C GLY A 418 -11.18 -0.74 -22.45
N VAL A 419 -10.21 -1.06 -21.58
CA VAL A 419 -10.29 -0.82 -20.13
C VAL A 419 -10.07 0.65 -19.76
N GLN A 420 -10.58 1.07 -18.60
CA GLN A 420 -10.13 2.31 -17.96
C GLN A 420 -8.80 2.01 -17.24
N LEU A 421 -7.76 2.83 -17.48
CA LEU A 421 -6.41 2.48 -17.06
C LEU A 421 -5.75 3.58 -16.20
N ASN A 422 -5.50 3.27 -14.93
CA ASN A 422 -4.63 4.09 -14.10
C ASN A 422 -3.18 3.61 -14.27
N LEU A 423 -2.23 4.53 -14.45
CA LEU A 423 -0.80 4.26 -14.56
C LEU A 423 -0.07 4.89 -13.38
N HIS A 424 0.55 4.04 -12.58
CA HIS A 424 1.34 4.42 -11.42
C HIS A 424 2.83 4.17 -11.72
N PRO A 425 3.67 5.21 -11.81
CA PRO A 425 5.10 5.04 -12.05
C PRO A 425 5.83 4.57 -10.79
N ILE A 426 7.05 4.06 -10.96
CA ILE A 426 7.92 3.80 -9.81
C ILE A 426 8.49 5.13 -9.30
N LYS A 427 8.08 5.50 -8.08
CA LYS A 427 8.40 6.78 -7.43
C LYS A 427 9.77 6.77 -6.74
N LYS A 428 10.20 5.60 -6.24
CA LYS A 428 11.53 5.43 -5.62
C LYS A 428 12.62 5.31 -6.71
N PRO A 429 13.87 5.69 -6.40
CA PRO A 429 14.99 5.50 -7.32
C PRO A 429 15.13 4.02 -7.71
N PHE A 430 15.04 3.73 -9.00
CA PHE A 430 15.16 2.38 -9.55
C PHE A 430 16.52 2.20 -10.22
N HIS A 431 17.50 1.71 -9.46
CA HIS A 431 18.88 1.47 -9.90
C HIS A 431 19.58 2.71 -10.49
N ILE A 432 20.74 2.49 -11.14
CA ILE A 432 21.57 3.49 -11.86
C ILE A 432 20.89 4.09 -13.11
N HIS A 433 19.62 3.73 -13.38
CA HIS A 433 18.96 4.06 -14.63
C HIS A 433 18.28 5.43 -14.58
N LYS A 434 18.39 6.17 -15.68
CA LYS A 434 17.84 7.52 -15.80
C LYS A 434 16.31 7.49 -15.94
N PRO A 435 15.57 8.32 -15.17
CA PRO A 435 14.15 8.53 -15.43
C PRO A 435 13.95 9.32 -16.73
N LEU A 436 13.01 8.88 -17.56
CA LEU A 436 12.60 9.56 -18.80
C LEU A 436 11.65 10.72 -18.51
N VAL A 437 10.79 10.55 -17.50
CA VAL A 437 9.75 11.51 -17.12
C VAL A 437 9.64 11.58 -15.60
N PRO A 438 9.14 12.70 -15.04
CA PRO A 438 8.78 12.77 -13.63
C PRO A 438 7.78 11.68 -13.24
N PRO A 439 7.84 11.13 -12.01
CA PRO A 439 6.97 10.04 -11.56
C PRO A 439 5.56 10.57 -11.18
N VAL A 440 4.79 10.97 -12.19
CA VAL A 440 3.41 11.46 -12.05
C VAL A 440 2.42 10.35 -12.42
N ASP A 441 1.44 10.12 -11.54
CA ASP A 441 0.35 9.17 -11.77
C ASP A 441 -0.55 9.66 -12.94
N ILE A 442 -1.01 8.76 -13.80
CA ILE A 442 -2.04 9.03 -14.83
C ILE A 442 -3.30 8.27 -14.41
N VAL A 443 -4.43 8.97 -14.26
CA VAL A 443 -5.62 8.41 -13.60
C VAL A 443 -6.84 8.58 -14.52
N ASP A 444 -7.33 7.48 -15.08
CA ASP A 444 -8.53 7.42 -15.93
C ASP A 444 -9.80 7.18 -15.10
N PHE A 445 -9.68 6.50 -13.95
CA PHE A 445 -10.80 6.16 -13.07
C PHE A 445 -10.43 6.25 -11.59
N GLU A 446 -11.43 6.15 -10.73
CA GLU A 446 -11.27 6.35 -9.31
C GLU A 446 -11.92 5.23 -8.48
N GLY A 447 -11.46 5.14 -7.23
CA GLY A 447 -11.81 4.06 -6.32
C GLY A 447 -11.05 2.77 -6.64
N ARG A 448 -11.49 1.68 -6.00
CA ARG A 448 -10.87 0.35 -6.11
C ARG A 448 -10.80 -0.11 -7.57
N ALA A 449 -9.61 -0.51 -8.02
CA ALA A 449 -9.42 -1.18 -9.30
C ALA A 449 -9.99 -2.60 -9.28
N ASP A 450 -10.55 -3.04 -10.40
CA ASP A 450 -10.94 -4.43 -10.59
C ASP A 450 -9.71 -5.33 -10.71
N ILE A 451 -8.67 -4.84 -11.39
CA ILE A 451 -7.38 -5.54 -11.52
C ILE A 451 -6.23 -4.56 -11.24
N ALA A 452 -5.31 -4.94 -10.37
CA ALA A 452 -3.99 -4.31 -10.23
C ALA A 452 -2.94 -5.18 -10.93
N VAL A 453 -2.24 -4.63 -11.92
CA VAL A 453 -1.11 -5.29 -12.60
C VAL A 453 0.19 -4.68 -12.07
N VAL A 454 1.06 -5.51 -11.50
CA VAL A 454 2.34 -5.10 -10.92
C VAL A 454 3.46 -5.66 -11.79
N HIS A 455 4.04 -4.80 -12.63
CA HIS A 455 5.16 -5.14 -13.50
C HIS A 455 6.51 -4.86 -12.81
N LEU A 456 6.77 -5.67 -11.80
CA LEU A 456 8.02 -5.75 -11.05
C LEU A 456 8.18 -7.19 -10.55
N ASN A 457 9.40 -7.70 -10.62
CA ASN A 457 9.74 -8.96 -9.96
C ASN A 457 9.51 -8.85 -8.44
N PRO A 458 9.18 -9.97 -7.75
CA PRO A 458 8.88 -9.98 -6.33
C PRO A 458 9.90 -9.27 -5.43
N ASP A 459 11.19 -9.49 -5.70
CA ASP A 459 12.30 -8.85 -4.98
C ASP A 459 12.33 -7.32 -5.13
N SER A 460 11.71 -6.79 -6.18
CA SER A 460 11.66 -5.37 -6.53
C SER A 460 10.46 -4.63 -5.94
N TRP A 461 9.56 -5.31 -5.21
CA TRP A 461 8.35 -4.68 -4.64
C TRP A 461 8.64 -3.65 -3.54
N HIS A 462 9.85 -3.66 -2.98
CA HIS A 462 10.32 -2.62 -2.04
C HIS A 462 10.35 -1.21 -2.68
N LEU A 463 10.38 -1.14 -4.02
CA LEU A 463 10.35 0.12 -4.79
C LEU A 463 8.98 0.79 -4.83
N LEU A 464 7.91 0.04 -4.51
CA LEU A 464 6.57 0.60 -4.34
C LEU A 464 6.52 1.48 -3.08
N THR A 465 5.71 2.54 -3.10
CA THR A 465 5.38 3.30 -1.89
C THR A 465 4.38 2.55 -1.01
N ASP A 466 4.22 2.98 0.25
CA ASP A 466 3.17 2.41 1.12
C ASP A 466 1.77 2.65 0.55
N GLU A 467 1.55 3.82 -0.07
CA GLU A 467 0.32 4.16 -0.79
C GLU A 467 0.06 3.18 -1.95
N GLN A 468 1.05 2.94 -2.83
CA GLN A 468 0.90 2.00 -3.95
C GLN A 468 0.63 0.58 -3.46
N ARG A 469 1.31 0.13 -2.39
CA ARG A 469 1.05 -1.18 -1.79
C ARG A 469 -0.37 -1.29 -1.23
N ALA A 470 -0.87 -0.23 -0.58
CA ALA A 470 -2.23 -0.19 -0.07
C ALA A 470 -3.26 -0.23 -1.21
N GLU A 471 -3.05 0.52 -2.29
CA GLU A 471 -3.91 0.51 -3.48
C GLU A 471 -3.92 -0.87 -4.17
N ILE A 472 -2.76 -1.51 -4.34
CA ILE A 472 -2.64 -2.88 -4.88
C ILE A 472 -3.38 -3.88 -3.99
N ALA A 473 -3.20 -3.80 -2.66
CA ALA A 473 -3.87 -4.69 -1.71
C ALA A 473 -5.38 -4.52 -1.71
N GLN A 474 -5.87 -3.33 -2.03
CA GLN A 474 -7.30 -3.06 -2.15
C GLN A 474 -7.91 -3.56 -3.47
N ALA A 475 -7.14 -3.82 -4.54
CA ALA A 475 -7.69 -4.24 -5.83
C ALA A 475 -8.52 -5.54 -5.73
N ARG A 476 -9.48 -5.76 -6.64
CA ARG A 476 -10.27 -7.01 -6.64
C ARG A 476 -9.44 -8.22 -7.06
N ARG A 477 -8.52 -8.02 -8.00
CA ARG A 477 -7.52 -8.99 -8.45
C ARG A 477 -6.15 -8.34 -8.55
N ARG A 478 -5.11 -9.12 -8.32
CA ARG A 478 -3.71 -8.72 -8.41
C ARG A 478 -3.00 -9.64 -9.38
N ILE A 479 -2.31 -9.06 -10.34
CA ILE A 479 -1.53 -9.79 -11.34
C ILE A 479 -0.08 -9.35 -11.19
N GLY A 480 0.83 -10.28 -10.91
CA GLY A 480 2.27 -10.03 -10.94
C GLY A 480 2.81 -10.32 -12.34
N TYR A 481 3.53 -9.38 -12.97
CA TYR A 481 4.21 -9.63 -14.23
C TYR A 481 5.71 -9.80 -13.98
N TRP A 482 6.19 -11.04 -14.06
CA TRP A 482 7.51 -11.44 -13.59
C TRP A 482 8.35 -12.03 -14.72
N VAL A 483 9.66 -11.79 -14.65
CA VAL A 483 10.65 -12.33 -15.57
C VAL A 483 11.78 -12.97 -14.79
N TRP A 484 12.17 -14.19 -15.16
CA TRP A 484 13.24 -14.92 -14.50
C TRP A 484 14.09 -15.71 -15.49
N GLU A 485 15.36 -15.91 -15.13
CA GLU A 485 16.42 -16.34 -16.04
C GLU A 485 17.27 -17.48 -15.47
N MET A 486 16.74 -18.23 -14.52
CA MET A 486 17.42 -19.37 -13.89
C MET A 486 16.45 -20.53 -13.68
N SER A 487 16.99 -21.75 -13.68
CA SER A 487 16.25 -23.01 -13.56
C SER A 487 15.49 -23.19 -12.24
N HIS A 488 15.80 -22.43 -11.19
CA HIS A 488 15.07 -22.43 -9.93
C HIS A 488 14.73 -21.01 -9.49
N ILE A 489 13.66 -20.89 -8.72
CA ILE A 489 13.18 -19.61 -8.19
C ILE A 489 13.81 -19.38 -6.80
N PRO A 490 14.30 -18.17 -6.49
CA PRO A 490 14.81 -17.85 -5.16
C PRO A 490 13.74 -18.06 -4.09
N SER A 491 14.09 -18.70 -2.96
CA SER A 491 13.12 -18.97 -1.88
C SER A 491 12.47 -17.70 -1.33
N ALA A 492 13.16 -16.56 -1.38
CA ALA A 492 12.62 -15.25 -1.00
C ALA A 492 11.39 -14.83 -1.83
N TRP A 493 11.23 -15.34 -3.06
CA TRP A 493 10.08 -15.02 -3.90
C TRP A 493 8.82 -15.78 -3.48
N TRP A 494 8.94 -16.91 -2.76
CA TRP A 494 7.80 -17.74 -2.37
C TRP A 494 6.75 -16.98 -1.55
N LEU A 495 7.17 -16.02 -0.71
CA LEU A 495 6.27 -15.16 0.07
C LEU A 495 5.33 -14.33 -0.82
N ASN A 496 5.73 -14.04 -2.06
CA ASN A 496 4.98 -13.18 -2.98
C ASN A 496 4.08 -13.97 -3.95
N PHE A 497 4.25 -15.29 -4.07
CA PHE A 497 3.34 -16.14 -4.86
C PHE A 497 1.91 -16.10 -4.31
N GLY A 498 1.75 -15.99 -2.98
CA GLY A 498 0.44 -15.77 -2.34
C GLY A 498 -0.06 -14.32 -2.35
N ALA A 499 0.78 -13.36 -2.76
CA ALA A 499 0.43 -11.94 -2.78
C ALA A 499 -0.31 -11.52 -4.07
N VAL A 500 -0.31 -12.38 -5.10
CA VAL A 500 -1.00 -12.17 -6.37
C VAL A 500 -2.01 -13.28 -6.64
N ASP A 501 -3.03 -12.96 -7.42
CA ASP A 501 -4.08 -13.90 -7.81
C ASP A 501 -3.78 -14.56 -9.17
N ARG A 502 -2.87 -13.97 -9.95
CA ARG A 502 -2.40 -14.48 -11.24
C ARG A 502 -0.97 -13.99 -11.52
N ILE A 503 -0.24 -14.73 -12.34
CA ILE A 503 1.10 -14.38 -12.79
C ILE A 503 1.08 -14.21 -14.30
N TRP A 504 1.64 -13.11 -14.79
CA TRP A 504 2.04 -12.96 -16.19
C TRP A 504 3.52 -13.32 -16.29
N ALA A 505 3.85 -14.10 -17.31
CA ALA A 505 5.20 -14.47 -17.68
C ALA A 505 5.44 -14.04 -19.14
N PRO A 506 6.60 -13.45 -19.48
CA PRO A 506 6.85 -12.95 -20.82
C PRO A 506 7.12 -14.05 -21.85
N SER A 507 7.38 -15.27 -21.40
CA SER A 507 7.68 -16.42 -22.26
C SER A 507 7.19 -17.73 -21.65
N GLN A 508 7.10 -18.78 -22.47
CA GLN A 508 6.83 -20.13 -22.01
C GLN A 508 7.91 -20.62 -21.04
N TYR A 509 9.18 -20.26 -21.28
CA TYR A 509 10.28 -20.56 -20.37
C TYR A 509 10.04 -20.03 -18.95
N CYS A 510 9.64 -18.76 -18.82
CA CYS A 510 9.29 -18.19 -17.50
C CYS A 510 8.02 -18.83 -16.94
N ALA A 511 7.02 -19.09 -17.79
CA ALA A 511 5.75 -19.65 -17.36
C ALA A 511 5.90 -21.05 -16.77
N ASP A 512 6.70 -21.91 -17.39
CA ASP A 512 6.98 -23.26 -16.91
C ASP A 512 7.66 -23.24 -15.55
N LEU A 513 8.59 -22.31 -15.32
CA LEU A 513 9.28 -22.13 -14.04
C LEU A 513 8.31 -21.70 -12.93
N PHE A 514 7.46 -20.71 -13.20
CA PHE A 514 6.49 -20.22 -12.22
C PHE A 514 5.37 -21.23 -11.97
N ALA A 515 4.90 -21.94 -13.00
CA ALA A 515 3.84 -22.94 -12.89
C ALA A 515 4.30 -24.21 -12.16
N ALA A 516 5.61 -24.48 -12.13
CA ALA A 516 6.18 -25.55 -11.32
C ALA A 516 6.12 -25.27 -9.81
N GLN A 517 5.80 -24.05 -9.39
CA GLN A 517 5.53 -23.71 -8.00
C GLN A 517 4.03 -23.81 -7.74
N ASP A 518 3.62 -24.53 -6.70
CA ASP A 518 2.21 -24.52 -6.25
C ASP A 518 1.84 -23.08 -5.84
N GLY A 519 0.92 -22.45 -6.57
CA GLY A 519 0.62 -21.02 -6.38
C GLY A 519 -0.49 -20.47 -7.29
N ALA A 520 -0.26 -19.27 -7.81
CA ALA A 520 -1.22 -18.58 -8.67
C ALA A 520 -1.14 -19.08 -10.13
N PRO A 521 -2.26 -19.11 -10.89
CA PRO A 521 -2.25 -19.46 -12.31
C PRO A 521 -1.33 -18.54 -13.12
N VAL A 522 -0.66 -19.10 -14.13
CA VAL A 522 0.34 -18.40 -14.94
C VAL A 522 -0.13 -18.25 -16.38
N ASP A 523 -0.09 -17.03 -16.93
CA ASP A 523 -0.33 -16.73 -18.34
C ASP A 523 0.95 -16.34 -19.06
N VAL A 524 1.09 -16.78 -20.31
CA VAL A 524 2.14 -16.29 -21.21
C VAL A 524 1.66 -15.00 -21.90
N ILE A 525 2.05 -13.87 -21.32
CA ILE A 525 1.83 -12.52 -21.86
C ILE A 525 3.18 -11.97 -22.32
N PRO A 526 3.53 -12.07 -23.61
CA PRO A 526 4.84 -11.66 -24.09
C PRO A 526 5.03 -10.14 -24.09
N HIS A 527 6.29 -9.69 -24.10
CA HIS A 527 6.56 -8.27 -24.33
C HIS A 527 6.19 -7.87 -25.75
N VAL A 528 5.63 -6.67 -25.89
CA VAL A 528 5.20 -6.15 -27.19
C VAL A 528 6.40 -5.72 -28.00
N VAL A 529 6.43 -6.13 -29.27
CA VAL A 529 7.42 -5.72 -30.26
C VAL A 529 6.70 -5.21 -31.51
N PRO A 530 6.71 -3.89 -31.78
CA PRO A 530 6.06 -3.33 -32.95
C PRO A 530 6.84 -3.66 -34.23
N ILE A 531 6.11 -3.91 -35.31
CA ILE A 531 6.70 -3.95 -36.65
C ILE A 531 6.87 -2.52 -37.14
N ALA A 532 8.09 -2.02 -37.12
CA ALA A 532 8.42 -0.74 -37.74
C ALA A 532 8.56 -0.90 -39.26
N GLU A 533 8.30 0.19 -40.00
CA GLU A 533 8.72 0.29 -41.39
C GLU A 533 10.26 0.38 -41.45
N PRO A 534 10.90 -0.20 -42.48
CA PRO A 534 12.33 -0.09 -42.66
C PRO A 534 12.77 1.37 -42.69
N ARG A 535 13.67 1.76 -41.79
CA ARG A 535 14.22 3.12 -41.74
C ARG A 535 15.10 3.34 -42.98
N ALA A 536 14.83 4.42 -43.72
CA ALA A 536 15.74 4.87 -44.77
C ALA A 536 17.05 5.32 -44.11
N LEU A 537 18.15 4.63 -44.43
CA LEU A 537 19.47 4.86 -43.86
C LEU A 537 20.49 5.01 -44.98
N ASP A 538 21.25 6.11 -44.96
CA ASP A 538 22.50 6.18 -45.73
C ASP A 538 23.52 5.27 -45.02
N ARG A 539 23.67 4.05 -45.52
CA ARG A 539 24.56 3.04 -44.93
C ARG A 539 26.03 3.49 -44.95
N ALA A 540 26.47 4.15 -46.02
CA ALA A 540 27.86 4.58 -46.15
C ALA A 540 28.18 5.64 -45.10
N GLU A 541 27.28 6.59 -44.89
CA GLU A 541 27.41 7.59 -43.84
C GLU A 541 27.38 6.95 -42.44
N ALA A 542 26.44 6.03 -42.19
CA ALA A 542 26.32 5.35 -40.90
C ALA A 542 27.56 4.51 -40.54
N LEU A 543 28.14 3.80 -41.51
CA LEU A 543 29.41 3.07 -41.35
C LEU A 543 30.56 4.04 -41.12
N GLY A 544 30.61 5.15 -41.86
CA GLY A 544 31.62 6.20 -41.69
C GLY A 544 31.63 6.81 -40.29
N ARG A 545 30.44 7.04 -39.69
CA ARG A 545 30.31 7.50 -38.29
C ARG A 545 30.88 6.51 -37.27
N LEU A 546 30.94 5.23 -37.62
CA LEU A 546 31.52 4.16 -36.81
C LEU A 546 32.99 3.87 -37.16
N GLY A 547 33.58 4.60 -38.12
CA GLY A 547 34.95 4.38 -38.59
C GLY A 547 35.11 3.15 -39.48
N LEU A 548 34.02 2.63 -40.05
CA LEU A 548 34.02 1.45 -40.91
C LEU A 548 33.97 1.85 -42.40
N ALA A 549 34.59 1.04 -43.27
CA ALA A 549 34.54 1.26 -44.71
C ALA A 549 33.10 1.07 -45.26
N PRO A 550 32.71 1.82 -46.31
CA PRO A 550 31.31 1.89 -46.78
C PRO A 550 30.79 0.59 -47.41
N ASP A 551 31.67 -0.33 -47.78
CA ASP A 551 31.37 -1.63 -48.36
C ASP A 551 31.26 -2.75 -47.30
N ARG A 552 31.51 -2.46 -46.02
CA ARG A 552 31.45 -3.48 -44.96
C ARG A 552 30.02 -3.91 -44.61
N ARG A 553 29.89 -5.19 -44.26
CA ARG A 553 28.69 -5.77 -43.65
C ARG A 553 28.77 -5.76 -42.13
N ALA A 554 27.63 -5.68 -41.44
CA ALA A 554 27.60 -5.51 -39.99
C ALA A 554 26.90 -6.67 -39.26
N ILE A 555 27.59 -7.23 -38.26
CA ILE A 555 27.02 -8.11 -37.23
C ILE A 555 26.83 -7.27 -35.97
N LEU A 556 25.63 -7.20 -35.41
CA LEU A 556 25.34 -6.42 -34.21
C LEU A 556 25.03 -7.32 -33.01
N TYR A 557 25.56 -6.96 -31.85
CA TYR A 557 25.07 -7.45 -30.57
C TYR A 557 24.84 -6.31 -29.58
N VAL A 558 23.65 -6.25 -28.99
CA VAL A 558 23.27 -5.25 -27.98
C VAL A 558 23.10 -5.92 -26.63
N PHE A 559 23.86 -5.45 -25.63
CA PHE A 559 23.76 -5.92 -24.25
C PHE A 559 23.97 -4.77 -23.26
N ASP A 560 23.85 -5.07 -21.96
CA ASP A 560 24.08 -4.13 -20.85
C ASP A 560 25.08 -4.78 -19.88
N GLY A 561 26.16 -4.06 -19.54
CA GLY A 561 27.20 -4.53 -18.62
C GLY A 561 26.71 -4.72 -17.19
N ALA A 562 25.70 -3.96 -16.76
CA ALA A 562 25.07 -4.11 -15.43
C ALA A 562 24.31 -5.45 -15.31
N SER A 563 24.04 -6.11 -16.45
CA SER A 563 23.26 -7.35 -16.58
C SER A 563 24.09 -8.64 -16.54
N TYR A 564 25.30 -8.59 -15.96
CA TYR A 564 26.31 -9.66 -15.87
C TYR A 564 26.84 -10.10 -17.24
N LEU A 565 28.09 -9.74 -17.56
CA LEU A 565 28.72 -10.08 -18.85
C LEU A 565 28.75 -11.59 -19.09
N VAL A 566 28.99 -12.39 -18.06
CA VAL A 566 28.99 -13.85 -18.16
C VAL A 566 27.64 -14.42 -18.63
N ARG A 567 26.52 -13.79 -18.27
CA ARG A 567 25.17 -14.19 -18.69
C ARG A 567 24.90 -13.84 -20.15
N LYS A 568 25.38 -12.68 -20.60
CA LYS A 568 25.22 -12.22 -22.00
C LYS A 568 26.30 -12.77 -22.94
N ASN A 569 27.41 -13.23 -22.38
CA ASN A 569 28.55 -13.89 -23.02
C ASN A 569 29.07 -13.26 -24.32
N PRO A 570 29.28 -11.92 -24.39
CA PRO A 570 29.75 -11.28 -25.62
C PRO A 570 31.16 -11.74 -26.03
N ALA A 571 31.98 -12.25 -25.10
CA ALA A 571 33.30 -12.79 -25.37
C ALA A 571 33.28 -14.02 -26.29
N ALA A 572 32.27 -14.89 -26.17
CA ALA A 572 32.10 -16.02 -27.07
C ALA A 572 31.82 -15.58 -28.51
N LEU A 573 31.07 -14.49 -28.70
CA LEU A 573 30.81 -13.93 -30.03
C LEU A 573 32.07 -13.35 -30.67
N VAL A 574 32.92 -12.65 -29.89
CA VAL A 574 34.21 -12.16 -30.40
C VAL A 574 35.11 -13.31 -30.86
N ARG A 575 35.22 -14.38 -30.04
CA ARG A 575 36.00 -15.57 -30.40
C ARG A 575 35.45 -16.28 -31.63
N ALA A 576 34.13 -16.47 -31.70
CA ALA A 576 33.50 -17.10 -32.85
C ALA A 576 33.63 -16.27 -34.13
N PHE A 577 33.50 -14.94 -34.04
CA PHE A 577 33.72 -14.04 -35.17
C PHE A 577 35.17 -14.12 -35.66
N SER A 578 36.16 -14.07 -34.76
CA SER A 578 37.56 -14.26 -35.12
C SER A 578 37.80 -15.60 -35.81
N ALA A 579 37.28 -16.69 -35.26
CA ALA A 579 37.44 -18.04 -35.80
C ALA A 579 36.72 -18.24 -37.16
N SER A 580 35.67 -17.45 -37.43
CA SER A 580 34.88 -17.57 -38.66
C SER A 580 35.58 -17.09 -39.93
N GLY A 581 36.60 -16.23 -39.79
CA GLY A 581 37.26 -15.56 -40.93
C GLY A 581 36.37 -14.51 -41.64
N LEU A 582 35.21 -14.16 -41.08
CA LEU A 582 34.29 -13.19 -41.68
C LEU A 582 34.88 -11.77 -41.77
N GLY A 583 35.77 -11.38 -40.85
CA GLY A 583 36.51 -10.11 -40.92
C GLY A 583 37.24 -9.94 -42.26
N ALA A 584 38.02 -10.95 -42.66
CA ALA A 584 38.72 -10.96 -43.96
C ALA A 584 37.76 -10.99 -45.18
N ARG A 585 36.49 -11.35 -44.96
CA ARG A 585 35.41 -11.34 -45.97
C ARG A 585 34.64 -10.01 -46.01
N GLY A 586 35.09 -8.97 -45.31
CA GLY A 586 34.45 -7.65 -45.32
C GLY A 586 33.34 -7.45 -44.28
N TRP A 587 33.19 -8.36 -43.31
CA TRP A 587 32.25 -8.20 -42.20
C TRP A 587 32.90 -7.48 -41.02
N SER A 588 32.10 -6.79 -40.21
CA SER A 588 32.51 -6.18 -38.94
C SER A 588 31.55 -6.58 -37.83
N LEU A 589 32.11 -6.83 -36.64
CA LEU A 589 31.33 -7.10 -35.43
C LEU A 589 31.19 -5.82 -34.60
N ILE A 590 29.96 -5.35 -34.44
CA ILE A 590 29.62 -4.19 -33.64
C ILE A 590 29.00 -4.66 -32.32
N LEU A 591 29.66 -4.34 -31.22
CA LEU A 591 29.23 -4.63 -29.86
C LEU A 591 28.74 -3.32 -29.24
N LYS A 592 27.42 -3.19 -29.04
CA LYS A 592 26.86 -2.05 -28.33
C LYS A 592 26.59 -2.42 -26.89
N THR A 593 27.12 -1.62 -25.96
CA THR A 593 26.88 -1.78 -24.52
C THR A 593 26.78 -0.43 -23.81
N LYS A 594 26.47 -0.49 -22.52
CA LYS A 594 26.58 0.59 -21.53
C LYS A 594 26.93 -0.07 -20.19
N HIS A 595 27.44 0.70 -19.23
CA HIS A 595 27.76 0.20 -17.88
C HIS A 595 28.84 -0.90 -17.86
N LEU A 596 29.70 -0.96 -18.88
CA LEU A 596 30.73 -1.99 -18.95
C LEU A 596 31.71 -1.89 -17.78
N HIS A 597 32.11 -0.66 -17.43
CA HIS A 597 33.10 -0.37 -16.39
C HIS A 597 32.56 -0.41 -14.94
N ASP A 598 31.28 -0.74 -14.74
CA ASP A 598 30.74 -0.98 -13.39
C ASP A 598 31.40 -2.21 -12.72
N ARG A 599 32.02 -3.10 -13.51
CA ARG A 599 32.90 -4.19 -13.06
C ARG A 599 34.27 -4.12 -13.78
N PRO A 600 35.25 -3.37 -13.23
CA PRO A 600 36.46 -2.99 -13.96
C PRO A 600 37.36 -4.17 -14.37
N GLU A 601 37.39 -5.27 -13.60
CA GLU A 601 38.21 -6.45 -13.91
C GLU A 601 37.68 -7.22 -15.13
N GLU A 602 36.38 -7.54 -15.15
CA GLU A 602 35.74 -8.21 -16.29
C GLU A 602 35.79 -7.33 -17.55
N ALA A 603 35.59 -6.02 -17.38
CA ALA A 603 35.69 -5.05 -18.47
C ALA A 603 37.09 -5.03 -19.12
N SER A 604 38.15 -5.06 -18.30
CA SER A 604 39.53 -5.02 -18.79
C SER A 604 39.89 -6.27 -19.60
N ALA A 605 39.49 -7.46 -19.11
CA ALA A 605 39.72 -8.70 -19.83
C ALA A 605 38.95 -8.75 -21.16
N PHE A 606 37.72 -8.22 -21.18
CA PHE A 606 36.91 -8.16 -22.38
C PHE A 606 37.45 -7.14 -23.39
N GLN A 607 37.91 -5.96 -22.93
CA GLN A 607 38.56 -4.97 -23.80
C GLN A 607 39.82 -5.53 -24.44
N ALA A 608 40.67 -6.23 -23.68
CA ALA A 608 41.87 -6.87 -24.23
C ALA A 608 41.57 -7.90 -25.33
N LEU A 609 40.45 -8.63 -25.20
CA LEU A 609 39.99 -9.56 -26.23
C LEU A 609 39.53 -8.83 -27.51
N ILE A 610 38.84 -7.69 -27.36
CA ILE A 610 38.42 -6.84 -28.47
C ILE A 610 39.64 -6.26 -29.18
N ASP A 611 40.60 -5.69 -28.43
CA ASP A 611 41.81 -5.07 -28.98
C ASP A 611 42.69 -6.07 -29.74
N ALA A 612 42.62 -7.36 -29.37
CA ALA A 612 43.32 -8.45 -30.03
C ALA A 612 42.60 -9.00 -31.28
N THR A 613 41.38 -8.53 -31.58
CA THR A 613 40.54 -9.04 -32.67
C THR A 613 40.27 -7.95 -33.70
N GLU A 614 40.76 -8.13 -34.93
CA GLU A 614 40.49 -7.22 -36.04
C GLU A 614 38.99 -7.16 -36.39
N ASP A 615 38.54 -6.02 -36.91
CA ASP A 615 37.16 -5.77 -37.37
C ASP A 615 36.07 -5.88 -36.29
N VAL A 616 36.44 -5.77 -35.02
CA VAL A 616 35.51 -5.66 -33.89
C VAL A 616 35.47 -4.22 -33.38
N LEU A 617 34.27 -3.67 -33.25
CA LEU A 617 34.01 -2.32 -32.75
C LEU A 617 33.17 -2.37 -31.47
N LEU A 618 33.66 -1.73 -30.41
CA LEU A 618 32.93 -1.55 -29.17
C LEU A 618 32.32 -0.13 -29.10
N VAL A 619 31.02 -0.06 -28.90
CA VAL A 619 30.26 1.16 -28.63
C VAL A 619 29.76 1.10 -27.20
N ASP A 620 30.57 1.54 -26.24
CA ASP A 620 30.22 1.63 -24.81
C ASP A 620 29.74 3.03 -24.44
N ARG A 621 28.46 3.31 -24.70
CA ARG A 621 27.81 4.55 -24.30
C ARG A 621 26.30 4.41 -24.26
N SER A 622 25.65 5.31 -23.53
CA SER A 622 24.21 5.51 -23.70
C SER A 622 23.92 6.06 -25.10
N VAL A 623 22.91 5.49 -25.75
CA VAL A 623 22.43 5.88 -27.08
C VAL A 623 20.94 6.12 -26.99
N THR A 624 20.44 7.05 -27.80
CA THR A 624 19.00 7.31 -27.93
C THR A 624 18.28 6.15 -28.63
N SER A 625 16.95 6.10 -28.53
CA SER A 625 16.15 5.11 -29.25
C SER A 625 16.32 5.21 -30.78
N ASP A 626 16.53 6.42 -31.31
CA ASP A 626 16.78 6.64 -32.72
C ASP A 626 18.15 6.11 -33.15
N GLU A 627 19.20 6.37 -32.38
CA GLU A 627 20.54 5.82 -32.64
C GLU A 627 20.55 4.29 -32.55
N LEU A 628 19.84 3.71 -31.58
CA LEU A 628 19.70 2.26 -31.49
C LEU A 628 18.97 1.69 -32.70
N GLY A 629 17.90 2.35 -33.13
CA GLY A 629 17.17 2.01 -34.36
C GLY A 629 18.06 2.08 -35.60
N GLU A 630 18.96 3.06 -35.69
CA GLU A 630 19.94 3.16 -36.78
C GLU A 630 20.97 2.02 -36.74
N LEU A 631 21.48 1.65 -35.57
CA LEU A 631 22.40 0.50 -35.43
C LEU A 631 21.73 -0.80 -35.85
N VAL A 632 20.48 -1.03 -35.42
CA VAL A 632 19.71 -2.20 -35.85
C VAL A 632 19.46 -2.15 -37.35
N ALA A 633 19.05 -1.00 -37.90
CA ALA A 633 18.84 -0.83 -39.33
C ALA A 633 20.12 -1.07 -40.16
N LEU A 634 21.28 -0.68 -39.63
CA LEU A 634 22.59 -0.92 -40.23
C LEU A 634 22.99 -2.39 -40.20
N ALA A 635 22.64 -3.13 -39.15
CA ALA A 635 23.00 -4.54 -39.03
C ALA A 635 22.44 -5.39 -40.18
N ASP A 636 23.24 -6.33 -40.65
CA ASP A 636 22.82 -7.40 -41.58
C ASP A 636 22.48 -8.67 -40.79
N ILE A 637 23.29 -8.98 -39.76
CA ILE A 637 23.08 -10.06 -38.80
C ILE A 637 22.97 -9.47 -37.39
N TYR A 638 22.03 -9.96 -36.59
CA TYR A 638 21.99 -9.75 -35.16
C TYR A 638 22.38 -11.06 -34.45
N ALA A 639 23.40 -11.02 -33.59
CA ALA A 639 23.95 -12.20 -32.94
C ALA A 639 23.89 -12.11 -31.41
N SER A 640 23.26 -13.08 -30.73
CA SER A 640 23.14 -13.10 -29.25
C SER A 640 23.58 -14.46 -28.68
N PRO A 641 24.82 -14.57 -28.15
CA PRO A 641 25.34 -15.80 -27.55
C PRO A 641 24.95 -15.97 -26.07
N HIS A 642 23.78 -15.47 -25.66
CA HIS A 642 23.38 -15.41 -24.26
C HIS A 642 23.37 -16.80 -23.60
N CYS A 643 23.72 -16.86 -22.31
CA CYS A 643 23.65 -18.08 -21.50
C CYS A 643 22.24 -18.29 -20.92
N SER A 644 21.52 -17.20 -20.66
CA SER A 644 20.12 -17.23 -20.24
C SER A 644 19.43 -15.91 -20.53
N GLU A 645 18.14 -15.99 -20.86
CA GLU A 645 17.30 -14.85 -21.20
C GLU A 645 15.83 -15.15 -20.92
N GLY A 646 15.15 -14.27 -20.17
CA GLY A 646 13.76 -14.51 -19.78
C GLY A 646 12.77 -14.32 -20.94
N PHE A 647 13.12 -13.47 -21.91
CA PHE A 647 12.30 -13.22 -23.11
C PHE A 647 13.15 -13.05 -24.37
N GLY A 648 14.14 -12.14 -24.36
CA GLY A 648 14.96 -11.84 -25.52
C GLY A 648 14.43 -10.68 -26.36
N LEU A 649 14.15 -9.54 -25.72
CA LEU A 649 13.54 -8.38 -26.38
C LEU A 649 14.34 -7.90 -27.60
N THR A 650 15.67 -7.80 -27.48
CA THR A 650 16.53 -7.35 -28.58
C THR A 650 16.61 -8.37 -29.74
N ILE A 651 16.42 -9.66 -29.46
CA ILE A 651 16.31 -10.72 -30.47
C ILE A 651 15.01 -10.52 -31.25
N ALA A 652 13.89 -10.33 -30.54
CA ALA A 652 12.59 -10.09 -31.17
C ALA A 652 12.55 -8.78 -31.97
N GLU A 653 13.16 -7.71 -31.48
CA GLU A 653 13.29 -6.43 -32.20
C GLU A 653 14.10 -6.58 -33.50
N ALA A 654 15.21 -7.34 -33.46
CA ALA A 654 15.99 -7.62 -34.66
C ALA A 654 15.20 -8.44 -35.69
N MET A 655 14.40 -9.41 -35.24
CA MET A 655 13.48 -10.16 -36.11
C MET A 655 12.40 -9.26 -36.71
N ALA A 656 11.79 -8.36 -35.93
CA ALA A 656 10.83 -7.37 -36.41
C ALA A 656 11.42 -6.44 -37.48
N ALA A 657 12.70 -6.07 -37.31
CA ALA A 657 13.46 -5.28 -38.27
C ALA A 657 13.93 -6.08 -39.50
N GLY A 658 13.57 -7.37 -39.61
CA GLY A 658 13.90 -8.22 -40.74
C GLY A 658 15.38 -8.61 -40.83
N LYS A 659 16.08 -8.70 -39.69
CA LYS A 659 17.50 -9.06 -39.64
C LYS A 659 17.70 -10.56 -39.61
N ALA A 660 18.84 -11.03 -40.11
CA ALA A 660 19.22 -12.42 -39.87
C ALA A 660 19.62 -12.58 -38.40
N VAL A 661 18.94 -13.44 -37.67
CA VAL A 661 19.12 -13.57 -36.22
C VAL A 661 19.79 -14.89 -35.88
N VAL A 662 20.97 -14.79 -35.26
CA VAL A 662 21.76 -15.92 -34.74
C VAL A 662 21.74 -15.84 -33.22
N ALA A 663 21.15 -16.80 -32.53
CA ALA A 663 21.11 -16.75 -31.06
C ALA A 663 21.14 -18.14 -30.43
N THR A 664 21.59 -18.22 -29.18
CA THR A 664 21.52 -19.47 -28.39
C THR A 664 20.10 -20.02 -28.39
N ASP A 665 19.93 -21.33 -28.65
CA ASP A 665 18.64 -22.02 -28.60
C ASP A 665 18.17 -22.27 -27.15
N PHE A 666 18.07 -21.22 -26.34
CA PHE A 666 17.77 -21.29 -24.91
C PHE A 666 16.89 -20.13 -24.43
N GLY A 667 16.24 -20.33 -23.28
CA GLY A 667 15.40 -19.31 -22.63
C GLY A 667 14.14 -18.94 -23.42
N GLY A 668 13.63 -17.73 -23.17
CA GLY A 668 12.37 -17.25 -23.75
C GLY A 668 12.41 -16.96 -25.25
N SER A 669 13.61 -16.85 -25.85
CA SER A 669 13.76 -16.57 -27.28
C SER A 669 13.19 -17.66 -28.19
N ARG A 670 13.13 -18.90 -27.68
CA ARG A 670 12.60 -20.09 -28.37
C ARG A 670 11.11 -20.01 -28.70
N ASP A 671 10.37 -19.12 -28.04
CA ASP A 671 8.95 -18.89 -28.30
C ASP A 671 8.70 -18.30 -29.70
N PHE A 672 9.71 -17.65 -30.27
CA PHE A 672 9.62 -16.99 -31.57
C PHE A 672 10.79 -17.29 -32.51
N LEU A 673 11.98 -17.65 -32.02
CA LEU A 673 13.14 -17.99 -32.86
C LEU A 673 13.34 -19.51 -32.98
N ASP A 674 13.39 -20.01 -34.21
CA ASP A 674 13.72 -21.40 -34.56
C ASP A 674 14.44 -21.48 -35.94
N ALA A 675 14.67 -22.69 -36.45
CA ALA A 675 15.37 -22.92 -37.72
C ALA A 675 14.63 -22.39 -38.97
N ASP A 676 13.31 -22.14 -38.87
CA ASP A 676 12.48 -21.59 -39.95
C ASP A 676 12.51 -20.07 -39.96
N SER A 677 12.74 -19.45 -38.80
CA SER A 677 12.70 -18.02 -38.56
C SER A 677 14.06 -17.39 -38.21
N GLY A 678 15.14 -18.17 -38.24
CA GLY A 678 16.48 -17.69 -37.99
C GLY A 678 17.49 -18.83 -37.84
N TRP A 679 18.51 -18.59 -37.01
CA TRP A 679 19.67 -19.47 -36.84
C TRP A 679 19.93 -19.77 -35.36
N PRO A 680 19.16 -20.71 -34.76
CA PRO A 680 19.37 -21.13 -33.39
C PRO A 680 20.69 -21.87 -33.24
N VAL A 681 21.45 -21.55 -32.20
CA VAL A 681 22.79 -22.10 -31.93
C VAL A 681 22.72 -23.12 -30.81
N LYS A 682 23.35 -24.27 -31.05
CA LYS A 682 23.49 -25.34 -30.07
C LYS A 682 24.22 -24.88 -28.81
N TRP A 683 23.86 -25.46 -27.68
CA TRP A 683 24.48 -25.21 -26.37
C TRP A 683 24.62 -26.51 -25.57
N HIS A 684 25.36 -26.41 -24.47
CA HIS A 684 25.58 -27.46 -23.47
C HIS A 684 25.10 -26.98 -22.10
N LYS A 685 24.46 -27.86 -21.32
CA LYS A 685 24.01 -27.50 -19.97
C LYS A 685 25.21 -27.07 -19.11
N TRP A 686 25.07 -25.93 -18.43
CA TRP A 686 26.06 -25.39 -17.53
C TRP A 686 25.43 -25.10 -16.18
N ARG A 687 25.92 -25.80 -15.16
CA ARG A 687 25.58 -25.53 -13.77
C ARG A 687 26.57 -24.52 -13.19
N LEU A 688 26.06 -23.45 -12.61
CA LEU A 688 26.88 -22.39 -12.01
C LEU A 688 27.65 -22.95 -10.80
N ASP A 689 28.91 -22.58 -10.72
CA ASP A 689 29.88 -22.95 -9.68
C ASP A 689 30.09 -21.84 -8.64
N GLN A 690 29.47 -20.67 -8.84
CA GLN A 690 29.50 -19.55 -7.92
C GLN A 690 28.26 -18.66 -8.10
N ASP A 691 28.04 -17.77 -7.14
CA ASP A 691 27.00 -16.75 -7.20
C ASP A 691 27.39 -15.61 -8.17
N PHE A 692 26.41 -15.15 -8.94
CA PHE A 692 26.47 -13.91 -9.72
C PHE A 692 25.33 -12.97 -9.28
N GLY A 693 25.48 -12.35 -8.11
CA GLY A 693 24.45 -11.52 -7.50
C GLY A 693 23.21 -12.31 -7.09
N HIS A 694 22.07 -12.09 -7.76
CA HIS A 694 20.82 -12.81 -7.48
C HIS A 694 20.75 -14.19 -8.15
N TYR A 695 21.75 -14.54 -8.96
CA TYR A 695 21.90 -15.86 -9.57
C TYR A 695 22.80 -16.72 -8.69
N THR A 696 22.23 -17.74 -8.05
CA THR A 696 22.97 -18.53 -7.04
C THR A 696 23.68 -19.73 -7.64
N GLU A 697 24.75 -20.18 -6.96
CA GLU A 697 25.45 -21.43 -7.20
C GLU A 697 24.46 -22.59 -7.35
N GLY A 698 24.76 -23.51 -8.27
CA GLY A 698 23.95 -24.68 -8.52
C GLY A 698 22.78 -24.47 -9.48
N GLY A 699 22.45 -23.22 -9.86
CA GLY A 699 21.50 -22.91 -10.92
C GLY A 699 22.00 -23.31 -12.31
N GLU A 700 21.09 -23.52 -13.26
CA GLU A 700 21.43 -23.99 -14.62
C GLU A 700 21.21 -22.90 -15.69
N TRP A 701 22.22 -22.71 -16.54
CA TRP A 701 22.23 -21.89 -17.75
C TRP A 701 22.69 -22.71 -18.96
N ALA A 702 22.52 -22.15 -20.16
CA ALA A 702 23.12 -22.66 -21.37
C ALA A 702 24.54 -22.13 -21.52
N ARG A 703 25.52 -23.01 -21.75
CA ARG A 703 26.82 -22.61 -22.27
C ARG A 703 26.83 -22.84 -23.77
N ILE A 704 26.89 -21.77 -24.55
CA ILE A 704 26.86 -21.85 -26.00
C ILE A 704 28.02 -22.71 -26.54
N ASP A 705 27.75 -23.49 -27.58
CA ASP A 705 28.77 -24.24 -28.32
C ASP A 705 29.48 -23.28 -29.29
N GLU A 706 30.68 -22.82 -28.93
CA GLU A 706 31.43 -21.82 -29.73
C GLU A 706 31.77 -22.30 -31.16
N PRO A 707 32.18 -23.56 -31.40
CA PRO A 707 32.28 -24.11 -32.75
C PRO A 707 30.96 -24.04 -33.53
N ALA A 708 29.83 -24.39 -32.91
CA ALA A 708 28.52 -24.28 -33.55
C ALA A 708 28.14 -22.82 -33.83
N LEU A 709 28.44 -21.89 -32.91
CA LEU A 709 28.23 -20.45 -33.11
C LEU A 709 29.01 -19.98 -34.33
N THR A 710 30.28 -20.37 -34.44
CA THR A 710 31.15 -20.02 -35.57
C THR A 710 30.57 -20.52 -36.90
N ALA A 711 30.21 -21.80 -36.98
CA ALA A 711 29.62 -22.39 -38.17
C ALA A 711 28.29 -21.73 -38.55
N THR A 712 27.48 -21.37 -37.55
CA THR A 712 26.17 -20.74 -37.75
C THR A 712 26.31 -19.30 -38.23
N LEU A 713 27.28 -18.54 -37.72
CA LEU A 713 27.59 -17.19 -38.22
C LEU A 713 28.00 -17.22 -39.70
N ILE A 714 28.84 -18.19 -40.09
CA ILE A 714 29.23 -18.38 -41.49
C ILE A 714 28.00 -18.69 -42.35
N ALA A 715 27.16 -19.63 -41.92
CA ALA A 715 25.95 -20.00 -42.67
C ALA A 715 24.96 -18.84 -42.81
N ALA A 716 24.81 -18.00 -41.78
CA ALA A 716 23.98 -16.80 -41.84
C ALA A 716 24.59 -15.75 -42.80
N ALA A 717 25.90 -15.52 -42.74
CA ALA A 717 26.60 -14.61 -43.64
C ALA A 717 26.50 -15.06 -45.11
N ASP A 718 26.70 -16.36 -45.38
CA ASP A 718 26.59 -16.94 -46.72
C ASP A 718 25.17 -16.79 -47.29
N ALA A 719 24.13 -16.95 -46.45
CA ALA A 719 22.75 -16.72 -46.87
C ALA A 719 22.48 -15.25 -47.23
N ILE A 720 23.03 -14.31 -46.46
CA ILE A 720 22.94 -12.88 -46.73
C ILE A 720 23.68 -12.51 -48.02
N ASP A 721 24.89 -13.02 -48.21
CA ASP A 721 25.70 -12.81 -49.41
C ASP A 721 24.99 -13.39 -50.66
N ALA A 722 24.25 -14.48 -50.50
CA ALA A 722 23.42 -15.09 -51.55
C ALA A 722 22.07 -14.39 -51.79
N GLY A 723 21.67 -13.44 -50.93
CA GLY A 723 20.38 -12.75 -51.02
C GLY A 723 19.17 -13.60 -50.61
N ASP A 724 19.35 -14.60 -49.74
CA ASP A 724 18.25 -15.43 -49.21
C ASP A 724 17.51 -14.72 -48.07
N ASP A 725 16.27 -14.33 -48.37
CA ASP A 725 15.42 -13.56 -47.47
C ASP A 725 14.34 -14.39 -46.80
N ALA A 726 14.25 -15.69 -47.08
CA ALA A 726 13.15 -16.54 -46.64
C ALA A 726 13.01 -16.55 -45.11
N ARG A 727 14.13 -16.82 -44.39
CA ARG A 727 14.14 -16.82 -42.93
C ARG A 727 13.86 -15.44 -42.33
N ARG A 728 14.37 -14.37 -42.95
CA ARG A 728 14.17 -12.97 -42.49
C ARG A 728 12.71 -12.55 -42.62
N GLY A 729 12.07 -12.91 -43.73
CA GLY A 729 10.65 -12.71 -43.96
C GLY A 729 9.80 -13.48 -42.96
N ALA A 730 10.12 -14.76 -42.73
CA ALA A 730 9.43 -15.61 -41.75
C ALA A 730 9.59 -15.07 -40.31
N ALA A 731 10.79 -14.60 -39.94
CA ALA A 731 11.05 -13.96 -38.65
C ALA A 731 10.14 -12.76 -38.41
N ARG A 732 10.12 -11.82 -39.36
CA ARG A 732 9.31 -10.60 -39.28
C ARG A 732 7.82 -10.92 -39.22
N ALA A 733 7.34 -11.86 -40.05
CA ALA A 733 5.94 -12.27 -40.05
C ALA A 733 5.53 -12.89 -38.71
N ARG A 734 6.38 -13.72 -38.11
CA ARG A 734 6.12 -14.36 -36.82
C ARG A 734 6.07 -13.38 -35.67
N VAL A 735 6.98 -12.38 -35.65
CA VAL A 735 6.92 -11.30 -34.65
C VAL A 735 5.63 -10.49 -34.82
N ALA A 736 5.22 -10.20 -36.06
CA ALA A 736 3.97 -9.51 -36.34
C ALA A 736 2.74 -10.28 -35.83
N GLU A 737 2.74 -11.60 -36.04
CA GLU A 737 1.66 -12.50 -35.61
C GLU A 737 1.58 -12.66 -34.10
N ARG A 738 2.72 -12.76 -33.40
CA ARG A 738 2.77 -13.18 -31.99
C ARG A 738 3.00 -12.05 -30.99
N LEU A 739 3.75 -11.01 -31.38
CA LEU A 739 4.28 -10.00 -30.47
C LEU A 739 3.80 -8.58 -30.80
N SER A 740 2.97 -8.40 -31.83
CA SER A 740 2.35 -7.11 -32.13
C SER A 740 1.43 -6.62 -31.01
N TYR A 741 1.14 -5.31 -30.99
CA TYR A 741 0.21 -4.73 -30.01
C TYR A 741 -1.12 -5.48 -29.95
N ASP A 742 -1.69 -5.85 -31.10
CA ASP A 742 -3.00 -6.52 -31.17
C ASP A 742 -2.92 -7.98 -30.69
N ALA A 743 -1.86 -8.70 -31.06
CA ALA A 743 -1.64 -10.06 -30.61
C ALA A 743 -1.49 -10.15 -29.07
N VAL A 744 -0.71 -9.22 -28.49
CA VAL A 744 -0.55 -9.17 -27.03
C VAL A 744 -1.81 -8.66 -26.35
N ALA A 745 -2.50 -7.67 -26.90
CA ALA A 745 -3.77 -7.16 -26.36
C ALA A 745 -4.83 -8.26 -26.29
N ALA A 746 -4.92 -9.13 -27.29
CA ALA A 746 -5.85 -10.27 -27.28
C ALA A 746 -5.56 -11.23 -26.11
N ARG A 747 -4.27 -11.51 -25.83
CA ARG A 747 -3.87 -12.35 -24.68
C ARG A 747 -4.15 -11.67 -23.35
N VAL A 748 -3.88 -10.37 -23.25
CA VAL A 748 -4.21 -9.56 -22.05
C VAL A 748 -5.72 -9.57 -21.79
N ALA A 749 -6.55 -9.39 -22.82
CA ALA A 749 -8.00 -9.42 -22.70
C ALA A 749 -8.51 -10.80 -22.22
N ALA A 750 -7.96 -11.89 -22.76
CA ALA A 750 -8.28 -13.24 -22.30
C ALA A 750 -7.91 -13.44 -20.82
N SER A 751 -6.70 -13.03 -20.41
CA SER A 751 -6.27 -13.11 -19.01
C SER A 751 -7.15 -12.28 -18.07
N PHE A 752 -7.54 -11.06 -18.47
CA PHE A 752 -8.47 -10.23 -17.69
C PHE A 752 -9.84 -10.90 -17.54
N ALA A 753 -10.39 -11.49 -18.61
CA ALA A 753 -11.65 -12.21 -18.55
C ALA A 753 -11.58 -13.38 -17.54
N GLU A 754 -10.50 -14.16 -17.57
CA GLU A 754 -10.29 -15.26 -16.64
C GLU A 754 -10.11 -14.80 -15.18
N ALA A 755 -9.36 -13.72 -14.96
CA ALA A 755 -9.20 -13.11 -13.64
C ALA A 755 -10.55 -12.65 -13.04
N CYS A 756 -11.47 -12.19 -13.90
CA CYS A 756 -12.81 -11.77 -13.51
C CYS A 756 -13.80 -12.94 -13.30
N SER A 757 -13.65 -14.06 -14.01
CA SER A 757 -14.60 -15.19 -13.97
C SER A 757 -14.36 -16.18 -12.82
N GLY A 758 -13.17 -16.21 -12.22
CA GLY A 758 -12.89 -17.09 -11.07
C GLY A 758 -13.60 -16.63 -9.79
N PRO A 759 -13.95 -17.54 -8.85
CA PRO A 759 -14.46 -17.14 -7.53
C PRO A 759 -13.46 -16.19 -6.87
N SER A 760 -13.93 -15.09 -6.26
CA SER A 760 -13.07 -14.21 -5.47
C SER A 760 -12.48 -15.00 -4.31
N GLN A 761 -11.27 -15.54 -4.47
CA GLN A 761 -10.45 -15.91 -3.33
C GLN A 761 -10.31 -14.63 -2.51
N GLU A 762 -11.01 -14.57 -1.38
CA GLU A 762 -10.79 -13.52 -0.40
C GLU A 762 -9.29 -13.48 -0.08
N PRO A 763 -8.69 -12.29 0.05
CA PRO A 763 -7.27 -12.18 0.33
C PRO A 763 -6.94 -13.07 1.53
N ARG A 764 -6.13 -14.10 1.30
CA ARG A 764 -5.49 -14.88 2.35
C ARG A 764 -4.43 -13.99 2.98
N ALA A 765 -4.85 -13.01 3.79
CA ALA A 765 -3.94 -12.31 4.67
C ALA A 765 -3.39 -13.38 5.61
N HIS A 766 -2.10 -13.68 5.55
CA HIS A 766 -1.43 -14.53 6.54
C HIS A 766 -0.52 -13.61 7.34
N ILE A 767 -0.72 -13.55 8.65
CA ILE A 767 0.00 -12.65 9.55
C ILE A 767 1.27 -13.39 10.00
N PRO A 768 2.48 -12.93 9.62
CA PRO A 768 3.72 -13.56 10.06
C PRO A 768 3.87 -13.45 11.59
N ALA A 769 3.98 -14.58 12.26
CA ALA A 769 4.05 -14.66 13.71
C ALA A 769 5.48 -14.49 14.22
N ARG A 770 5.74 -13.44 15.02
CA ARG A 770 6.97 -13.34 15.84
C ARG A 770 6.65 -13.75 17.27
N LEU A 771 6.62 -15.05 17.53
CA LEU A 771 6.30 -15.62 18.85
C LEU A 771 7.48 -15.62 19.84
N VAL A 772 8.60 -14.97 19.49
CA VAL A 772 9.88 -15.08 20.20
C VAL A 772 9.85 -14.40 21.58
N ALA A 773 8.94 -13.43 21.79
CA ALA A 773 8.86 -12.68 23.04
C ALA A 773 7.90 -13.28 24.09
N GLY A 774 6.96 -14.14 23.69
CA GLY A 774 5.97 -14.72 24.60
C GLY A 774 6.53 -15.90 25.40
N LEU A 775 6.05 -16.07 26.65
CA LEU A 775 6.46 -17.18 27.52
C LEU A 775 5.37 -18.26 27.59
N PRO A 776 5.74 -19.56 27.53
CA PRO A 776 4.78 -20.63 27.79
C PRO A 776 4.09 -20.43 29.14
N VAL A 777 2.77 -20.57 29.18
CA VAL A 777 1.91 -20.35 30.36
C VAL A 777 2.50 -20.99 31.61
N GLU A 778 2.96 -22.22 31.51
CA GLU A 778 3.54 -23.01 32.61
C GLU A 778 4.89 -22.52 33.14
N ARG A 779 5.59 -21.67 32.38
CA ARG A 779 6.89 -21.12 32.74
C ARG A 779 6.80 -19.68 33.28
N VAL A 780 5.63 -19.06 33.23
CA VAL A 780 5.46 -17.68 33.69
C VAL A 780 5.37 -17.64 35.21
N GLN A 781 6.18 -16.78 35.84
CA GLN A 781 5.99 -16.46 37.25
C GLN A 781 5.09 -15.24 37.36
N LEU A 782 3.88 -15.39 37.90
CA LEU A 782 2.91 -14.30 37.97
C LEU A 782 3.04 -13.45 39.25
N ASP A 783 2.52 -12.23 39.19
CA ASP A 783 2.25 -11.38 40.36
C ASP A 783 1.52 -12.19 41.47
N PRO A 784 1.88 -12.06 42.76
CA PRO A 784 1.23 -12.80 43.84
C PRO A 784 -0.29 -12.63 43.91
N ALA A 785 -0.83 -11.51 43.42
CA ALA A 785 -2.27 -11.27 43.33
C ALA A 785 -2.96 -12.09 42.23
N LEU A 786 -2.22 -12.80 41.38
CA LEU A 786 -2.74 -13.58 40.26
C LEU A 786 -2.30 -15.05 40.36
N ARG A 787 -3.27 -15.95 40.55
CA ARG A 787 -3.03 -17.40 40.64
C ARG A 787 -3.36 -18.08 39.31
N LEU A 788 -2.36 -18.71 38.68
CA LEU A 788 -2.57 -19.52 37.47
C LEU A 788 -3.21 -20.86 37.84
N ILE A 789 -4.28 -21.20 37.13
CA ILE A 789 -4.83 -22.55 37.02
C ILE A 789 -4.61 -22.97 35.57
N PRO A 790 -3.64 -23.86 35.32
CA PRO A 790 -3.34 -24.25 33.96
C PRO A 790 -4.40 -25.22 33.42
N LEU A 791 -4.65 -25.14 32.12
CA LEU A 791 -5.59 -26.01 31.41
C LEU A 791 -4.82 -26.90 30.45
N GLU A 792 -5.41 -28.02 30.04
CA GLU A 792 -4.91 -28.80 28.91
C GLU A 792 -4.93 -27.99 27.60
N PRO A 793 -4.18 -28.39 26.55
CA PRO A 793 -4.19 -27.71 25.26
C PRO A 793 -5.58 -27.59 24.63
N ASP A 794 -6.55 -28.43 24.98
CA ASP A 794 -7.95 -28.35 24.53
C ASP A 794 -8.85 -27.49 25.45
N CYS A 795 -8.27 -26.81 26.43
CA CYS A 795 -8.91 -26.01 27.47
C CYS A 795 -9.76 -26.79 28.49
N THR A 796 -9.53 -28.10 28.65
CA THR A 796 -10.05 -28.90 29.78
C THR A 796 -9.20 -28.72 31.04
N LEU A 797 -9.70 -29.16 32.20
CA LEU A 797 -8.95 -29.09 33.46
C LEU A 797 -7.85 -30.18 33.44
N ASP A 798 -6.60 -29.79 33.69
CA ASP A 798 -5.44 -30.70 33.75
C ASP A 798 -5.44 -31.51 35.06
N GLU A 799 -5.48 -30.80 36.20
CA GLU A 799 -5.53 -31.38 37.54
C GLU A 799 -6.74 -30.86 38.33
N PRO A 800 -7.25 -31.60 39.34
CA PRO A 800 -8.27 -31.10 40.26
C PRO A 800 -7.89 -29.74 40.86
N LEU A 801 -8.90 -28.87 41.04
CA LEU A 801 -8.69 -27.53 41.59
C LEU A 801 -7.97 -27.57 42.95
N PRO A 802 -6.92 -26.75 43.17
CA PRO A 802 -6.23 -26.70 44.45
C PRO A 802 -7.15 -26.30 45.62
N GLU A 803 -6.99 -26.94 46.77
CA GLU A 803 -7.79 -26.62 47.98
C GLU A 803 -7.43 -25.26 48.59
N ASP A 804 -6.27 -24.68 48.24
CA ASP A 804 -5.72 -23.44 48.81
C ASP A 804 -5.93 -22.20 47.91
N LEU A 805 -6.88 -22.23 46.98
CA LEU A 805 -7.17 -21.09 46.12
C LEU A 805 -7.65 -19.86 46.93
N PRO A 806 -7.21 -18.64 46.57
CA PRO A 806 -7.69 -17.43 47.22
C PRO A 806 -9.19 -17.26 46.99
N THR A 807 -9.86 -16.62 47.95
CA THR A 807 -11.33 -16.40 47.92
C THR A 807 -11.72 -14.94 48.15
N ASP A 808 -10.73 -14.05 48.30
CA ASP A 808 -10.94 -12.62 48.49
C ASP A 808 -11.04 -11.85 47.17
N ARG A 809 -11.37 -10.56 47.27
CA ARG A 809 -11.64 -9.70 46.11
C ARG A 809 -10.38 -9.14 45.45
N ASP A 810 -9.25 -9.15 46.18
CA ASP A 810 -8.01 -8.51 45.77
C ASP A 810 -7.13 -9.45 44.93
N HIS A 811 -7.40 -10.76 45.01
CA HIS A 811 -6.77 -11.79 44.18
C HIS A 811 -7.60 -12.16 42.95
N TRP A 812 -6.91 -12.71 41.96
CA TRP A 812 -7.47 -13.13 40.66
C TRP A 812 -6.95 -14.51 40.28
N ILE A 813 -7.74 -15.21 39.48
CA ILE A 813 -7.47 -16.54 38.94
C ILE A 813 -7.29 -16.40 37.42
N LEU A 814 -6.14 -16.83 36.90
CA LEU A 814 -5.88 -16.92 35.46
C LEU A 814 -6.13 -18.34 34.98
N LEU A 815 -7.06 -18.51 34.04
CA LEU A 815 -7.33 -19.76 33.32
C LEU A 815 -6.69 -19.69 31.94
N ALA A 816 -5.64 -20.48 31.71
CA ALA A 816 -4.91 -20.48 30.44
C ALA A 816 -4.34 -21.88 30.09
N PRO A 817 -4.36 -22.29 28.81
CA PRO A 817 -3.90 -23.61 28.39
C PRO A 817 -2.38 -23.74 28.31
N HIS A 818 -1.88 -24.90 28.69
CA HIS A 818 -0.51 -25.34 28.53
C HIS A 818 -0.05 -25.24 27.06
N GLY A 819 1.22 -24.85 26.86
CA GLY A 819 1.81 -24.72 25.53
C GLY A 819 1.36 -23.47 24.74
N ALA A 820 0.38 -22.70 25.24
CA ALA A 820 0.13 -21.35 24.76
C ALA A 820 1.15 -20.36 25.37
N LEU A 821 1.35 -19.23 24.70
CA LEU A 821 2.30 -18.19 25.08
C LEU A 821 1.55 -16.99 25.64
N LEU A 822 1.85 -16.62 26.89
CA LEU A 822 1.35 -15.38 27.48
C LEU A 822 2.07 -14.17 26.89
N SER A 823 1.30 -13.09 26.70
CA SER A 823 1.82 -11.81 26.26
C SER A 823 2.86 -11.27 27.27
N PRO A 824 3.97 -10.67 26.81
CA PRO A 824 4.98 -10.10 27.71
C PRO A 824 4.43 -9.00 28.64
N LEU A 825 3.40 -8.28 28.19
CA LEU A 825 2.78 -7.16 28.93
C LEU A 825 1.49 -7.57 29.65
N PHE A 826 1.23 -8.88 29.77
CA PHE A 826 0.00 -9.41 30.32
C PHE A 826 -0.34 -8.85 31.72
N GLU A 827 0.61 -8.86 32.65
CA GLU A 827 0.37 -8.38 34.02
C GLU A 827 0.04 -6.89 34.08
N ARG A 828 0.67 -6.09 33.22
CA ARG A 828 0.41 -4.65 33.13
C ARG A 828 -1.00 -4.40 32.59
N ASP A 829 -1.32 -4.99 31.44
CA ASP A 829 -2.61 -4.81 30.77
C ASP A 829 -3.76 -5.27 31.69
N TRP A 830 -3.58 -6.37 32.43
CA TRP A 830 -4.53 -6.80 33.46
C TRP A 830 -4.64 -5.81 34.63
N ARG A 831 -3.51 -5.35 35.19
CA ARG A 831 -3.48 -4.45 36.35
C ARG A 831 -4.12 -3.10 36.03
N GLU A 832 -3.84 -2.55 34.86
CA GLU A 832 -4.46 -1.31 34.35
C GLU A 832 -5.97 -1.49 34.20
N ALA A 833 -6.42 -2.55 33.53
CA ALA A 833 -7.84 -2.84 33.36
C ALA A 833 -8.57 -3.03 34.71
N ALA A 834 -7.94 -3.75 35.65
CA ALA A 834 -8.50 -3.98 36.98
C ALA A 834 -8.58 -2.70 37.83
N ALA A 835 -7.62 -1.78 37.67
CA ALA A 835 -7.60 -0.49 38.35
C ALA A 835 -8.62 0.49 37.77
N GLU A 836 -8.75 0.55 36.45
CA GLU A 836 -9.74 1.40 35.78
C GLU A 836 -11.18 0.94 36.03
N ARG A 837 -11.38 -0.38 36.12
CA ARG A 837 -12.72 -1.00 36.25
C ARG A 837 -12.78 -1.98 37.42
N PRO A 838 -12.76 -1.48 38.67
CA PRO A 838 -12.78 -2.32 39.87
C PRO A 838 -14.11 -3.05 40.10
N ASP A 839 -15.15 -2.72 39.31
CA ASP A 839 -16.45 -3.39 39.29
C ASP A 839 -16.48 -4.68 38.45
N VAL A 840 -15.49 -4.91 37.58
CA VAL A 840 -15.43 -6.08 36.70
C VAL A 840 -15.07 -7.34 37.48
N GLY A 841 -15.78 -8.43 37.20
CA GLY A 841 -15.53 -9.74 37.80
C GLY A 841 -14.75 -10.69 36.89
N ILE A 842 -14.83 -10.52 35.56
CA ILE A 842 -14.09 -11.34 34.59
C ILE A 842 -13.52 -10.45 33.48
N PHE A 843 -12.23 -10.58 33.21
CA PHE A 843 -11.60 -10.06 32.01
C PHE A 843 -11.30 -11.18 31.01
N TYR A 844 -11.37 -10.85 29.72
CA TYR A 844 -10.83 -11.63 28.62
C TYR A 844 -10.11 -10.71 27.65
N GLY A 845 -9.26 -11.25 26.79
CA GLY A 845 -8.54 -10.45 25.78
C GLY A 845 -8.42 -11.16 24.45
N ASP A 846 -7.83 -10.47 23.49
CA ASP A 846 -7.63 -10.99 22.14
C ASP A 846 -6.63 -12.15 22.16
N ASP A 847 -6.69 -13.00 21.13
CA ASP A 847 -5.75 -14.10 20.95
C ASP A 847 -5.14 -14.11 19.54
N PHE A 848 -3.97 -14.74 19.45
CA PHE A 848 -3.28 -15.00 18.20
C PHE A 848 -3.05 -16.51 18.03
N ALA A 849 -3.24 -17.08 16.84
CA ALA A 849 -2.99 -18.50 16.56
C ALA A 849 -2.19 -18.66 15.27
N ALA A 850 -0.91 -19.03 15.37
CA ALA A 850 0.00 -19.06 14.24
C ALA A 850 -0.37 -20.13 13.20
N GLY A 851 -0.97 -21.24 13.64
CA GLY A 851 -1.32 -22.38 12.78
C GLY A 851 -2.62 -22.25 12.00
N GLU A 852 -3.29 -21.10 12.03
CA GLU A 852 -4.54 -20.88 11.29
C GLU A 852 -4.26 -20.43 9.84
N ASP A 853 -5.03 -20.97 8.90
CA ASP A 853 -4.84 -20.71 7.46
C ASP A 853 -5.25 -19.28 7.04
N ARG A 854 -6.13 -18.64 7.82
CA ARG A 854 -6.69 -17.31 7.53
C ARG A 854 -6.22 -16.30 8.56
N GLY A 855 -5.75 -15.13 8.15
CA GLY A 855 -5.26 -14.08 9.04
C GLY A 855 -6.31 -13.56 10.03
N SER A 856 -7.59 -13.57 9.64
CA SER A 856 -8.71 -13.27 10.55
C SER A 856 -8.90 -14.33 11.65
N ASP A 857 -8.47 -15.56 11.39
CA ASP A 857 -8.42 -16.62 12.39
C ASP A 857 -7.07 -16.64 13.12
N GLN A 858 -5.98 -16.14 12.51
CA GLN A 858 -4.69 -15.98 13.16
C GLN A 858 -4.68 -14.86 14.18
N LEU A 859 -5.29 -13.70 13.91
CA LEU A 859 -5.42 -12.60 14.88
C LEU A 859 -6.89 -12.35 15.15
N ARG A 860 -7.34 -12.72 16.36
CA ARG A 860 -8.74 -12.58 16.76
C ARG A 860 -8.95 -11.36 17.63
N LEU A 861 -9.37 -10.27 16.99
CA LEU A 861 -9.84 -9.07 17.67
C LEU A 861 -11.27 -9.30 18.13
N LYS A 862 -11.46 -9.60 19.42
CA LYS A 862 -12.76 -9.97 19.97
C LYS A 862 -13.64 -8.71 20.13
N PRO A 863 -14.97 -8.78 19.97
CA PRO A 863 -15.83 -7.66 20.31
C PRO A 863 -15.93 -7.49 21.84
N ALA A 864 -16.62 -6.42 22.29
CA ALA A 864 -17.11 -6.33 23.66
C ALA A 864 -18.07 -7.50 23.97
N PHE A 865 -18.25 -7.80 25.26
CA PHE A 865 -19.00 -8.99 25.68
C PHE A 865 -20.43 -8.95 25.16
N ASP A 866 -20.75 -9.93 24.32
CA ASP A 866 -22.08 -10.16 23.76
C ASP A 866 -22.52 -11.61 24.06
N LEU A 867 -23.65 -11.74 24.76
CA LEU A 867 -24.22 -13.02 25.17
C LEU A 867 -24.75 -13.83 23.97
N THR A 868 -25.35 -13.16 23.00
CA THR A 868 -25.91 -13.80 21.79
C THR A 868 -24.77 -14.37 20.95
N LEU A 869 -23.67 -13.64 20.82
CA LEU A 869 -22.47 -14.10 20.13
C LEU A 869 -21.83 -15.29 20.85
N LEU A 870 -21.82 -15.26 22.19
CA LEU A 870 -21.29 -16.36 23.00
C LEU A 870 -22.13 -17.63 22.82
N ALA A 871 -23.46 -17.50 22.74
CA ALA A 871 -24.34 -18.63 22.45
C ALA A 871 -24.13 -19.18 21.03
N ALA A 872 -23.88 -18.31 20.06
CA ALA A 872 -23.70 -18.70 18.66
C ALA A 872 -22.33 -19.36 18.38
N GLN A 873 -21.25 -18.92 19.03
CA GLN A 873 -19.89 -19.37 18.71
C GLN A 873 -18.88 -19.21 19.87
N ASP A 874 -17.80 -20.00 19.80
CA ASP A 874 -16.63 -19.92 20.68
C ASP A 874 -15.73 -18.74 20.29
N TYR A 875 -16.13 -17.51 20.66
CA TYR A 875 -15.36 -16.32 20.34
C TYR A 875 -14.47 -15.82 21.49
N ILE A 876 -14.77 -16.17 22.75
CA ILE A 876 -13.98 -15.75 23.91
C ILE A 876 -12.85 -16.75 24.18
N GLY A 877 -13.16 -17.96 24.65
CA GLY A 877 -12.15 -18.97 25.02
C GLY A 877 -11.13 -18.47 26.04
N ALA A 878 -9.91 -19.01 26.01
CA ALA A 878 -8.83 -18.61 26.89
C ALA A 878 -8.06 -17.37 26.35
N PRO A 879 -7.40 -16.57 27.22
CA PRO A 879 -7.38 -16.71 28.67
C PRO A 879 -8.60 -16.03 29.31
N LEU A 880 -9.04 -16.54 30.46
CA LEU A 880 -9.98 -15.85 31.34
C LEU A 880 -9.27 -15.42 32.62
N ILE A 881 -9.49 -14.16 33.02
CA ILE A 881 -8.97 -13.61 34.27
C ILE A 881 -10.16 -13.34 35.18
N VAL A 882 -10.34 -14.20 36.18
CA VAL A 882 -11.55 -14.27 37.00
C VAL A 882 -11.21 -13.81 38.41
N ARG A 883 -12.00 -12.92 38.99
CA ARG A 883 -11.76 -12.47 40.36
C ARG A 883 -11.89 -13.65 41.34
N ALA A 884 -10.98 -13.79 42.29
CA ALA A 884 -10.91 -14.98 43.13
C ALA A 884 -12.18 -15.18 43.99
N SER A 885 -12.75 -14.10 44.53
CA SER A 885 -14.06 -14.13 45.20
C SER A 885 -15.20 -14.65 44.32
N LEU A 886 -15.18 -14.31 43.03
CA LEU A 886 -16.18 -14.78 42.07
C LEU A 886 -15.94 -16.26 41.70
N PHE A 887 -14.69 -16.63 41.51
CA PHE A 887 -14.30 -18.00 41.20
C PHE A 887 -14.67 -18.96 42.35
N ALA A 888 -14.53 -18.52 43.61
CA ALA A 888 -14.95 -19.28 44.79
C ALA A 888 -16.46 -19.52 44.84
N GLU A 889 -17.27 -18.57 44.34
CA GLU A 889 -18.73 -18.69 44.30
C GLU A 889 -19.21 -19.56 43.14
N LEU A 890 -18.66 -19.33 41.94
CA LEU A 890 -19.13 -19.96 40.72
C LEU A 890 -18.43 -21.30 40.43
N GLY A 891 -17.12 -21.40 40.68
CA GLY A 891 -16.31 -22.57 40.36
C GLY A 891 -16.34 -22.98 38.89
N LEU A 892 -15.67 -24.10 38.61
CA LEU A 892 -15.64 -24.76 37.31
C LEU A 892 -16.44 -26.07 37.36
N ARG A 893 -17.03 -26.44 36.23
CA ARG A 893 -17.77 -27.70 36.04
C ARG A 893 -17.01 -28.57 35.05
N ASP A 894 -16.06 -29.32 35.57
CA ASP A 894 -15.15 -30.18 34.79
C ASP A 894 -15.90 -31.20 33.91
N GLU A 895 -17.09 -31.65 34.34
CA GLU A 895 -17.92 -32.56 33.55
C GLU A 895 -18.43 -31.98 32.22
N LEU A 896 -18.21 -30.68 31.95
CA LEU A 896 -18.53 -30.02 30.67
C LEU A 896 -17.36 -30.00 29.68
N GLY A 897 -16.18 -30.51 30.06
CA GLY A 897 -15.00 -30.58 29.21
C GLY A 897 -14.62 -29.22 28.61
N ALA A 898 -14.28 -29.20 27.31
CA ALA A 898 -13.82 -27.99 26.63
C ALA A 898 -14.81 -26.80 26.63
N ALA A 899 -16.10 -27.02 26.96
CA ALA A 899 -17.11 -25.96 27.06
C ALA A 899 -17.22 -25.33 28.47
N MET A 900 -16.37 -25.75 29.41
CA MET A 900 -16.40 -25.31 30.81
C MET A 900 -16.18 -23.78 30.96
N LEU A 901 -15.29 -23.18 30.15
CA LEU A 901 -15.05 -21.74 30.18
C LEU A 901 -16.27 -20.93 29.69
N ASP A 902 -16.99 -21.43 28.67
CA ASP A 902 -18.24 -20.82 28.21
C ASP A 902 -19.32 -20.90 29.29
N ASP A 903 -19.46 -22.04 29.96
CA ASP A 903 -20.42 -22.22 31.06
C ASP A 903 -20.17 -21.25 32.21
N LEU A 904 -18.89 -21.02 32.58
CA LEU A 904 -18.54 -20.02 33.58
C LEU A 904 -18.99 -18.62 33.17
N LEU A 905 -18.78 -18.22 31.92
CA LEU A 905 -19.20 -16.91 31.39
C LEU A 905 -20.74 -16.77 31.39
N PHE A 906 -21.48 -17.82 31.03
CA PHE A 906 -22.95 -17.81 31.10
C PHE A 906 -23.45 -17.63 32.53
N ARG A 907 -22.87 -18.36 33.49
CA ARG A 907 -23.26 -18.26 34.90
C ARG A 907 -22.87 -16.92 35.52
N ALA A 908 -21.70 -16.39 35.18
CA ALA A 908 -21.28 -15.06 35.61
C ALA A 908 -22.24 -13.98 35.07
N HIS A 909 -22.59 -14.02 33.79
CA HIS A 909 -23.57 -13.10 33.22
C HIS A 909 -24.93 -13.21 33.92
N HIS A 910 -25.43 -14.43 34.16
CA HIS A 910 -26.69 -14.66 34.87
C HIS A 910 -26.68 -14.13 36.32
N ALA A 911 -25.53 -14.21 36.98
CA ALA A 911 -25.31 -13.63 38.31
C ALA A 911 -25.13 -12.10 38.31
N GLY A 912 -25.25 -11.43 37.15
CA GLY A 912 -25.11 -9.99 37.02
C GLY A 912 -23.66 -9.49 37.07
N VAL A 913 -22.69 -10.37 36.84
CA VAL A 913 -21.28 -10.02 36.85
C VAL A 913 -20.91 -9.22 35.60
N SER A 914 -20.17 -8.14 35.80
CA SER A 914 -19.57 -7.36 34.73
C SER A 914 -18.41 -8.13 34.10
N ILE A 915 -18.48 -8.38 32.79
CA ILE A 915 -17.47 -9.08 31.98
C ILE A 915 -16.93 -8.09 30.94
N GLN A 916 -15.61 -7.90 30.87
CA GLN A 916 -15.01 -6.87 30.03
C GLN A 916 -13.84 -7.40 29.21
N ARG A 917 -13.72 -6.87 27.99
CA ARG A 917 -12.56 -7.10 27.11
C ARG A 917 -11.41 -6.16 27.46
N ILE A 918 -10.20 -6.70 27.50
CA ILE A 918 -8.93 -5.98 27.39
C ILE A 918 -8.56 -6.02 25.89
N PRO A 919 -8.54 -4.89 25.17
CA PRO A 919 -8.40 -4.86 23.71
C PRO A 919 -6.94 -5.04 23.23
N THR A 920 -6.23 -6.01 23.81
CA THR A 920 -4.86 -6.39 23.46
C THR A 920 -4.76 -7.92 23.35
N VAL A 921 -3.74 -8.41 22.61
CA VAL A 921 -3.47 -9.84 22.53
C VAL A 921 -2.86 -10.29 23.85
N LEU A 922 -3.59 -11.09 24.62
CA LEU A 922 -3.16 -11.60 25.92
C LEU A 922 -2.50 -12.98 25.81
N LEU A 923 -2.87 -13.75 24.79
CA LEU A 923 -2.42 -15.13 24.62
C LEU A 923 -2.17 -15.46 23.14
N ALA A 924 -1.12 -16.22 22.86
CA ALA A 924 -0.79 -16.68 21.52
C ALA A 924 -0.60 -18.20 21.46
N TYR A 925 -1.11 -18.84 20.42
CA TYR A 925 -0.96 -20.27 20.15
C TYR A 925 0.07 -20.49 19.05
N ARG A 926 0.98 -21.46 19.26
CA ARG A 926 1.92 -21.91 18.21
C ARG A 926 1.23 -22.66 17.08
N GLY A 927 0.11 -23.33 17.38
CA GLY A 927 -0.73 -24.04 16.42
C GLY A 927 -2.08 -23.34 16.20
N THR A 928 -3.11 -24.12 15.92
CA THR A 928 -4.51 -23.66 15.85
C THR A 928 -5.05 -23.30 17.23
N ARG A 929 -6.05 -22.42 17.29
CA ARG A 929 -6.71 -22.13 18.58
C ARG A 929 -7.62 -23.30 18.98
N PRO A 930 -7.59 -23.72 20.26
CA PRO A 930 -8.54 -24.68 20.81
C PRO A 930 -9.98 -24.16 20.72
N ARG A 931 -10.90 -25.01 20.29
CA ARG A 931 -12.34 -24.70 20.24
C ARG A 931 -13.12 -25.89 20.76
N ALA A 932 -14.11 -25.62 21.61
CA ALA A 932 -15.00 -26.66 22.08
C ALA A 932 -15.81 -27.23 20.91
N GLU A 933 -15.90 -28.57 20.82
CA GLU A 933 -16.65 -29.21 19.75
C GLU A 933 -18.13 -28.76 19.77
N PRO A 934 -18.76 -28.55 18.59
CA PRO A 934 -20.16 -28.08 18.52
C PRO A 934 -21.16 -28.98 19.25
N ALA A 935 -20.87 -30.27 19.40
CA ALA A 935 -21.72 -31.19 20.17
C ALA A 935 -21.63 -30.93 21.68
N VAL A 936 -20.42 -30.73 22.21
CA VAL A 936 -20.16 -30.41 23.62
C VAL A 936 -20.76 -29.06 23.99
N ARG A 937 -20.57 -28.04 23.14
CA ARG A 937 -21.20 -26.71 23.34
C ARG A 937 -22.72 -26.78 23.38
N ARG A 938 -23.35 -27.55 22.49
CA ARG A 938 -24.81 -27.73 22.51
C ARG A 938 -25.31 -28.40 23.78
N ALA A 939 -24.59 -29.42 24.26
CA ALA A 939 -24.92 -30.07 25.52
C ALA A 939 -24.80 -29.12 26.73
N MET A 940 -23.79 -28.25 26.75
CA MET A 940 -23.65 -27.19 27.75
C MET A 940 -24.79 -26.16 27.65
N LEU A 941 -25.12 -25.67 26.46
CA LEU A 941 -26.21 -24.70 26.25
C LEU A 941 -27.55 -25.26 26.72
N ALA A 942 -27.86 -26.53 26.46
CA ALA A 942 -29.10 -27.18 26.92
C ALA A 942 -29.24 -27.20 28.45
N ARG A 943 -28.13 -27.07 29.20
CA ARG A 943 -28.13 -26.98 30.67
C ARG A 943 -28.30 -25.54 31.18
N GLN A 944 -28.24 -24.53 30.30
CA GLN A 944 -28.46 -23.14 30.68
C GLN A 944 -29.97 -22.83 30.75
N PRO A 945 -30.47 -22.19 31.82
CA PRO A 945 -31.91 -21.93 32.01
C PRO A 945 -32.59 -21.22 30.83
N GLN A 946 -31.86 -20.33 30.16
CA GLN A 946 -32.35 -19.53 29.04
C GLN A 946 -32.44 -20.29 27.70
N PHE A 947 -31.75 -21.43 27.58
CA PHE A 947 -31.68 -22.22 26.34
C PHE A 947 -32.23 -23.64 26.48
N ALA A 948 -32.68 -24.04 27.68
CA ALA A 948 -33.24 -25.38 27.93
C ALA A 948 -34.49 -25.73 27.08
N GLN A 949 -35.08 -24.77 26.36
CA GLN A 949 -36.25 -24.94 25.50
C GLN A 949 -35.94 -24.95 23.99
N TYR A 950 -34.68 -24.71 23.61
CA TYR A 950 -34.19 -24.71 22.23
C TYR A 950 -33.24 -25.89 22.01
#